data_AF-A0A2V5KIH5-F1
#
_entry.id   AF-A0A2V5KIH5-F1
#
_cell.length_a   1.000
_cell.length_b   1.000
_cell.length_c   1.000
_cell.angle_alpha   90.00
_cell.angle_beta   90.00
_cell.angle_gamma   90.00
#
_symmetry.space_group_name_H-M   'P 1'
#
loop_
_entity.id
_entity.type
_entity.pdbx_description
1 polymer ?
#
loop_
_entity_poly.entity_id
_entity_poly.type
_entity_poly.pdbx_seq_one_letter_code
_entity_poly.pdbx_strand_id
1 'polypeptide(L)'
;MATWGSVSGAKGYFLDVSTSNSFSSYVAGYHDLEVGNVNGQAVTGLNPGTTYYYRVRPYTAASSGGYSNVTTATTEAAAGLIINPTFDSSITPAIQAMINRAIGIYESLFSDPITIEILFRYSTTAPNGDDFPPGVLSQSFFVPYDIRWNDFISALRADATTSNDNTANASLPGSALSTNIAPSSANGRALGLNTQPAMRSDGTIGPGGPFDGIVTLNSAQPFSFTRPLISGSFDAQRAVEHEIDEVMGLGSYLNSVRTCPSYEAESVPPNIITGGAGIQSCPTCSGGADVGYVGNNSGTLQFNGVTANTTHSYDVTIWYANGDATARSALLSVNGSVGTPLSFPSTGSFQTVGSIQTTITLNAGNNNTLNFSNPITGNWAPDFDRIVVNCGVPPSANLRPQDLFSWRSPGNRNLTSNGSRYFSIDSGNTNIVGFNQTPPGDFGDWLSEPCPQHHPFVQNAFGCPDQFSDISATSPEGINLDVIGYDLVNTTTPYLANLSTRAFVQTSDNVMIGGFMVQGTQPKRVILRAIGPELSQHGVPNAMADPILELHDANEAPIASNNNWQTTIIGGIITSDQVQEIQNSGHAPGDPNESAIMADLPPGNYTAIVRGVSNTTGVALVEVYDLSPSLDPILANISTRSFVQTGDDVMIGGFIVQGTQPKNVIIRAVGPELSQYGVPNPLADPTLELHNGTGGLIASNDNWQHTIIGGIITQDQVQNIENSGHAPGDASESAIIANLPPGNYTAIVRGVNNTTGVALVEVYDLH
;
A
#
# COMPACT_ATOMS: atom_id res chain seq x y z
N MET A 1 -8.23 9.53 -20.08
CA MET A 1 -8.50 8.96 -21.43
C MET A 1 -8.39 10.06 -22.47
N ALA A 2 -7.63 9.87 -23.55
CA ALA A 2 -7.63 10.75 -24.73
C ALA A 2 -8.62 10.19 -25.77
N THR A 3 -9.45 11.02 -26.40
CA THR A 3 -10.50 10.57 -27.34
C THR A 3 -10.58 11.41 -28.61
N TRP A 4 -10.99 10.79 -29.72
CA TRP A 4 -11.12 11.47 -31.02
C TRP A 4 -12.16 10.80 -31.94
N GLY A 5 -12.68 11.56 -32.89
CA GLY A 5 -13.58 11.06 -33.93
C GLY A 5 -12.84 10.21 -34.98
N SER A 6 -13.52 9.22 -35.55
CA SER A 6 -12.95 8.38 -36.61
C SER A 6 -12.93 9.11 -37.96
N VAL A 7 -11.90 8.84 -38.76
CA VAL A 7 -11.77 9.33 -40.14
C VAL A 7 -11.91 8.16 -41.10
N SER A 8 -12.78 8.31 -42.10
CA SER A 8 -13.00 7.28 -43.13
C SER A 8 -11.71 6.98 -43.89
N GLY A 9 -11.37 5.69 -44.00
CA GLY A 9 -10.18 5.21 -44.70
C GLY A 9 -8.88 5.19 -43.87
N ALA A 10 -8.93 5.59 -42.59
CA ALA A 10 -7.77 5.46 -41.70
C ALA A 10 -7.47 3.98 -41.37
N LYS A 11 -6.19 3.60 -41.43
CA LYS A 11 -5.69 2.30 -40.96
C LYS A 11 -5.38 2.33 -39.46
N GLY A 12 -5.06 3.50 -38.92
CA GLY A 12 -4.83 3.75 -37.50
C GLY A 12 -4.46 5.21 -37.25
N TYR A 13 -4.08 5.52 -36.01
CA TYR A 13 -3.70 6.87 -35.57
C TYR A 13 -2.34 6.89 -34.87
N PHE A 14 -1.64 8.02 -34.98
CA PHE A 14 -0.53 8.40 -34.11
C PHE A 14 -1.00 9.42 -33.09
N LEU A 15 -0.62 9.25 -31.82
CA LEU A 15 -0.95 10.11 -30.68
C LEU A 15 0.29 10.86 -30.18
N ASP A 16 0.16 12.18 -30.05
CA ASP A 16 1.09 13.04 -29.30
C ASP A 16 0.44 13.50 -27.99
N VAL A 17 1.19 13.48 -26.88
CA VAL A 17 0.80 14.08 -25.59
C VAL A 17 1.92 14.99 -25.07
N SER A 18 1.58 16.16 -24.53
CA SER A 18 2.52 17.19 -24.10
C SER A 18 2.02 17.97 -22.88
N THR A 19 2.94 18.53 -22.09
CA THR A 19 2.63 19.56 -21.07
C THR A 19 2.55 20.98 -21.68
N SER A 20 2.85 21.13 -22.97
CA SER A 20 2.89 22.40 -23.70
C SER A 20 1.87 22.39 -24.84
N ASN A 21 1.05 23.44 -24.93
CA ASN A 21 0.05 23.58 -26.01
C ASN A 21 0.68 23.68 -27.41
N SER A 22 1.95 24.04 -27.49
CA SER A 22 2.70 24.16 -28.73
C SER A 22 3.47 22.88 -29.08
N PHE A 23 3.37 21.84 -28.24
CA PHE A 23 4.13 20.59 -28.37
C PHE A 23 5.66 20.83 -28.46
N SER A 24 6.16 21.79 -27.67
CA SER A 24 7.60 22.05 -27.52
C SER A 24 8.34 20.99 -26.68
N SER A 25 7.58 20.16 -25.98
CA SER A 25 8.00 19.00 -25.18
C SER A 25 6.98 17.89 -25.38
N TYR A 26 7.31 16.65 -25.02
CA TYR A 26 6.38 15.52 -25.08
C TYR A 26 6.41 14.75 -23.78
N VAL A 27 5.28 14.17 -23.39
CA VAL A 27 5.25 13.14 -22.35
C VAL A 27 6.03 11.94 -22.89
N ALA A 28 6.94 11.40 -22.07
CA ALA A 28 7.80 10.30 -22.49
C ALA A 28 6.96 9.11 -23.01
N GLY A 29 7.30 8.61 -24.19
CA GLY A 29 6.56 7.51 -24.85
C GLY A 29 5.31 7.93 -25.62
N TYR A 30 4.90 9.20 -25.56
CA TYR A 30 3.72 9.73 -26.26
C TYR A 30 4.09 10.78 -27.30
N HIS A 31 5.16 10.54 -28.05
CA HIS A 31 5.46 11.28 -29.27
C HIS A 31 5.34 10.32 -30.46
N ASP A 32 4.39 10.60 -31.37
CA ASP A 32 4.04 9.72 -32.48
C ASP A 32 3.74 8.27 -32.07
N LEU A 33 3.03 8.09 -30.94
CA LEU A 33 2.63 6.77 -30.46
C LEU A 33 1.57 6.16 -31.38
N GLU A 34 1.87 5.02 -32.00
CA GLU A 34 0.88 4.28 -32.82
C GLU A 34 -0.13 3.58 -31.93
N VAL A 35 -1.42 3.90 -32.10
CA VAL A 35 -2.52 3.37 -31.25
C VAL A 35 -3.52 2.50 -32.02
N GLY A 36 -3.24 2.21 -33.31
CA GLY A 36 -4.14 1.44 -34.17
C GLY A 36 -5.42 2.18 -34.53
N ASN A 37 -6.42 1.47 -35.06
CA ASN A 37 -7.71 2.04 -35.48
C ASN A 37 -8.71 2.09 -34.32
N VAL A 38 -8.41 2.93 -33.34
CA VAL A 38 -9.24 3.17 -32.15
C VAL A 38 -9.74 4.62 -32.11
N ASN A 39 -10.73 4.87 -31.26
CA ASN A 39 -11.31 6.20 -31.02
C ASN A 39 -10.89 6.84 -29.69
N GLY A 40 -10.01 6.17 -28.96
CA GLY A 40 -9.42 6.70 -27.73
C GLY A 40 -8.30 5.81 -27.22
N GLN A 41 -7.45 6.40 -26.37
CA GLN A 41 -6.29 5.75 -25.77
C GLN A 41 -6.15 6.18 -24.31
N ALA A 42 -5.93 5.21 -23.42
CA ALA A 42 -5.53 5.50 -22.05
C ALA A 42 -4.09 6.03 -22.04
N VAL A 43 -3.91 7.22 -21.46
CA VAL A 43 -2.60 7.86 -21.27
C VAL A 43 -2.26 7.73 -19.80
N THR A 44 -1.17 7.04 -19.49
CA THR A 44 -0.71 6.70 -18.13
C THR A 44 0.61 7.40 -17.81
N GLY A 45 0.98 7.44 -16.53
CA GLY A 45 2.22 8.09 -16.07
C GLY A 45 2.19 9.62 -16.14
N LEU A 46 1.01 10.21 -15.92
CA LEU A 46 0.79 11.65 -15.91
C LEU A 46 0.76 12.16 -14.46
N ASN A 47 1.29 13.35 -14.22
CA ASN A 47 1.24 14.00 -12.92
C ASN A 47 -0.21 14.39 -12.60
N PRO A 48 -0.71 14.17 -11.38
CA PRO A 48 -2.02 14.65 -10.95
C PRO A 48 -2.15 16.18 -11.03
N GLY A 49 -3.37 16.68 -11.18
CA GLY A 49 -3.70 18.12 -11.21
C GLY A 49 -3.04 18.91 -12.34
N THR A 50 -2.46 18.21 -13.32
CA THR A 50 -1.63 18.80 -14.37
C THR A 50 -2.39 18.84 -15.68
N THR A 51 -2.38 19.99 -16.35
CA THR A 51 -2.98 20.14 -17.67
C THR A 51 -2.04 19.60 -18.75
N TYR A 52 -2.53 18.63 -19.51
CA TYR A 52 -1.88 18.07 -20.69
C TYR A 52 -2.64 18.43 -21.96
N TYR A 53 -1.90 18.42 -23.06
CA TYR A 53 -2.34 18.70 -24.41
C TYR A 53 -2.10 17.45 -25.24
N TYR A 54 -3.09 17.02 -26.02
CA TYR A 54 -2.93 15.91 -26.94
C TYR A 54 -3.50 16.23 -28.32
N ARG A 55 -2.96 15.55 -29.33
CA ARG A 55 -3.43 15.63 -30.72
C ARG A 55 -3.18 14.29 -31.40
N VAL A 56 -3.98 13.99 -32.41
CA VAL A 56 -3.85 12.75 -33.19
C VAL A 56 -3.71 13.03 -34.67
N ARG A 57 -3.10 12.11 -35.42
CA ARG A 57 -3.15 12.13 -36.89
C ARG A 57 -3.45 10.74 -37.44
N PRO A 58 -4.38 10.61 -38.40
CA PRO A 58 -4.66 9.32 -39.04
C PRO A 58 -3.53 8.94 -40.00
N TYR A 59 -3.31 7.65 -40.22
CA TYR A 59 -2.45 7.18 -41.31
C TYR A 59 -3.15 6.12 -42.17
N THR A 60 -2.73 6.05 -43.44
CA THR A 60 -3.19 5.08 -44.44
C THR A 60 -2.00 4.29 -44.98
N ALA A 61 -2.24 3.29 -45.83
CA ALA A 61 -1.16 2.54 -46.49
C ALA A 61 -0.26 3.40 -47.42
N ALA A 62 -0.69 4.61 -47.80
CA ALA A 62 0.01 5.46 -48.77
C ALA A 62 0.48 6.83 -48.22
N SER A 63 -0.06 7.31 -47.09
CA SER A 63 0.34 8.58 -46.46
C SER A 63 -0.21 8.75 -45.04
N SER A 64 0.44 9.60 -44.24
CA SER A 64 -0.10 10.14 -42.98
C SER A 64 -0.87 11.44 -43.23
N GLY A 65 -2.01 11.60 -42.55
CA GLY A 65 -2.84 12.80 -42.59
C GLY A 65 -2.31 13.92 -41.67
N GLY A 66 -2.98 15.08 -41.71
CA GLY A 66 -2.69 16.20 -40.81
C GLY A 66 -3.11 15.90 -39.36
N TYR A 67 -2.54 16.66 -38.41
CA TYR A 67 -2.95 16.59 -37.01
C TYR A 67 -4.38 17.13 -36.83
N SER A 68 -5.09 16.57 -35.86
CA SER A 68 -6.30 17.14 -35.28
C SER A 68 -6.03 18.52 -34.68
N ASN A 69 -7.10 19.21 -34.30
CA ASN A 69 -6.97 20.30 -33.32
C ASN A 69 -6.31 19.76 -32.03
N VAL A 70 -5.62 20.65 -31.32
CA VAL A 70 -5.09 20.34 -29.98
C VAL A 70 -6.26 20.26 -29.01
N THR A 71 -6.33 19.17 -28.26
CA THR A 71 -7.30 18.97 -27.18
C THR A 71 -6.58 19.03 -25.84
N THR A 72 -7.20 19.64 -24.85
CA THR A 72 -6.67 19.72 -23.48
C THR A 72 -7.38 18.74 -22.56
N ALA A 73 -6.65 18.10 -21.68
CA ALA A 73 -7.19 17.32 -20.56
C ALA A 73 -6.39 17.68 -19.30
N THR A 74 -7.08 17.95 -18.20
CA THR A 74 -6.43 18.12 -16.90
C THR A 74 -6.64 16.84 -16.12
N THR A 75 -5.55 16.22 -15.66
CA THR A 75 -5.64 15.10 -14.74
C THR A 75 -6.29 15.58 -13.44
N GLU A 76 -7.06 14.72 -12.79
CA GLU A 76 -7.62 15.06 -11.49
C GLU A 76 -6.49 15.43 -10.53
N ALA A 77 -6.68 16.51 -9.75
CA ALA A 77 -5.74 16.86 -8.70
C ALA A 77 -5.69 15.71 -7.69
N ALA A 78 -4.49 15.26 -7.32
CA ALA A 78 -4.35 14.30 -6.24
C ALA A 78 -4.86 14.99 -4.97
N ALA A 79 -5.91 14.43 -4.39
CA ALA A 79 -6.46 14.85 -3.10
C ALA A 79 -5.80 14.10 -1.93
N GLY A 80 -4.66 13.45 -2.17
CA GLY A 80 -3.97 12.58 -1.21
C GLY A 80 -2.45 12.62 -1.37
N LEU A 81 -1.78 11.53 -1.01
CA LEU A 81 -0.32 11.48 -0.91
C LEU A 81 0.33 11.72 -2.28
N ILE A 82 1.36 12.56 -2.30
CA ILE A 82 2.21 12.78 -3.47
C ILE A 82 3.65 12.47 -3.09
N ILE A 83 4.33 11.62 -3.86
CA ILE A 83 5.77 11.44 -3.77
C ILE A 83 6.39 12.08 -5.00
N ASN A 84 7.13 13.17 -4.81
CA ASN A 84 7.79 13.90 -5.88
C ASN A 84 9.23 13.39 -6.05
N PRO A 85 9.53 12.61 -7.11
CA PRO A 85 10.87 12.08 -7.31
C PRO A 85 11.79 13.10 -7.97
N THR A 86 12.98 13.27 -7.42
CA THR A 86 14.13 13.86 -8.13
C THR A 86 15.09 12.75 -8.53
N PHE A 87 15.51 12.72 -9.78
CA PHE A 87 16.43 11.70 -10.30
C PHE A 87 17.82 12.31 -10.54
N ASP A 88 18.86 11.66 -10.01
CA ASP A 88 20.22 12.02 -10.38
C ASP A 88 20.60 11.48 -11.77
N SER A 89 21.80 11.82 -12.25
CA SER A 89 22.28 11.44 -13.58
C SER A 89 22.48 9.92 -13.80
N SER A 90 22.47 9.12 -12.74
CA SER A 90 22.62 7.65 -12.80
C SER A 90 21.32 6.93 -13.16
N ILE A 91 20.18 7.59 -12.98
CA ILE A 91 18.86 7.00 -13.22
C ILE A 91 18.57 6.98 -14.72
N THR A 92 18.45 5.77 -15.27
CA THR A 92 18.05 5.56 -16.67
C THR A 92 16.52 5.59 -16.83
N PRO A 93 15.97 5.75 -18.06
CA PRO A 93 14.52 5.72 -18.27
C PRO A 93 13.83 4.45 -17.78
N ALA A 94 14.51 3.29 -17.83
CA ALA A 94 13.96 2.03 -17.32
C ALA A 94 13.86 2.03 -15.78
N ILE A 95 14.89 2.54 -15.10
CA ILE A 95 14.90 2.68 -13.63
C ILE A 95 13.84 3.70 -13.21
N GLN A 96 13.77 4.84 -13.90
CA GLN A 96 12.76 5.86 -13.66
C GLN A 96 11.34 5.32 -13.80
N ALA A 97 11.05 4.55 -14.86
CA ALA A 97 9.75 3.93 -15.04
C ALA A 97 9.40 2.96 -13.90
N MET A 98 10.38 2.22 -13.39
CA MET A 98 10.20 1.35 -12.23
C MET A 98 9.92 2.13 -10.95
N ILE A 99 10.69 3.19 -10.65
CA ILE A 99 10.46 4.04 -9.48
C ILE A 99 9.07 4.69 -9.54
N ASN A 100 8.66 5.18 -10.71
CA ASN A 100 7.33 5.77 -10.89
C ASN A 100 6.20 4.75 -10.70
N ARG A 101 6.42 3.46 -10.99
CA ARG A 101 5.44 2.41 -10.68
C ARG A 101 5.33 2.19 -9.17
N ALA A 102 6.46 2.12 -8.46
CA ALA A 102 6.49 2.02 -7.00
C ALA A 102 5.74 3.21 -6.36
N ILE A 103 6.09 4.44 -6.75
CA ILE A 103 5.42 5.67 -6.29
C ILE A 103 3.91 5.62 -6.54
N GLY A 104 3.49 5.22 -7.73
CA GLY A 104 2.06 5.14 -8.07
C GLY A 104 1.27 4.19 -7.17
N ILE A 105 1.91 3.18 -6.56
CA ILE A 105 1.27 2.31 -5.57
C ILE A 105 0.99 3.11 -4.29
N TYR A 106 1.98 3.81 -3.72
CA TYR A 106 1.79 4.64 -2.53
C TYR A 106 0.75 5.75 -2.73
N GLU A 107 0.83 6.50 -3.82
CA GLU A 107 -0.12 7.58 -4.13
C GLU A 107 -1.55 7.07 -4.33
N SER A 108 -1.72 5.80 -4.69
CA SER A 108 -3.05 5.15 -4.79
C SER A 108 -3.56 4.59 -3.46
N LEU A 109 -2.65 4.29 -2.53
CA LEU A 109 -2.96 3.66 -1.25
C LEU A 109 -3.27 4.67 -0.15
N PHE A 110 -2.63 5.83 -0.15
CA PHE A 110 -2.70 6.80 0.96
C PHE A 110 -3.33 8.13 0.58
N SER A 111 -4.11 8.70 1.51
CA SER A 111 -4.95 9.88 1.30
C SER A 111 -4.44 11.14 1.99
N ASP A 112 -3.30 11.07 2.68
CA ASP A 112 -2.69 12.19 3.37
C ASP A 112 -2.27 13.28 2.39
N PRO A 113 -2.74 14.53 2.51
CA PRO A 113 -2.49 15.58 1.53
C PRO A 113 -1.10 16.23 1.71
N ILE A 114 -0.04 15.41 1.70
CA ILE A 114 1.35 15.84 1.82
C ILE A 114 2.14 15.53 0.55
N THR A 115 3.21 16.30 0.34
CA THR A 115 4.24 15.97 -0.66
C THR A 115 5.50 15.48 0.05
N ILE A 116 6.01 14.33 -0.40
CA ILE A 116 7.28 13.74 0.03
C ILE A 116 8.30 13.95 -1.09
N GLU A 117 9.40 14.63 -0.77
CA GLU A 117 10.47 14.95 -1.72
C GLU A 117 11.60 13.93 -1.59
N ILE A 118 11.78 13.06 -2.58
CA ILE A 118 12.79 11.99 -2.55
C ILE A 118 13.78 12.13 -3.70
N LEU A 119 15.08 12.13 -3.38
CA LEU A 119 16.14 11.99 -4.38
C LEU A 119 16.46 10.52 -4.60
N PHE A 120 16.36 10.06 -5.84
CA PHE A 120 16.70 8.69 -6.24
C PHE A 120 18.06 8.62 -6.93
N ARG A 121 18.85 7.61 -6.54
CA ARG A 121 20.21 7.35 -7.01
C ARG A 121 20.40 5.87 -7.34
N TYR A 122 21.29 5.58 -8.28
CA TYR A 122 21.76 4.24 -8.63
C TYR A 122 23.30 4.23 -8.63
N SER A 123 23.89 3.81 -7.51
CA SER A 123 25.32 3.99 -7.22
C SER A 123 25.89 2.80 -6.47
N THR A 124 27.21 2.67 -6.40
CA THR A 124 27.90 1.73 -5.47
C THR A 124 28.21 2.36 -4.12
N THR A 125 27.87 3.65 -3.94
CA THR A 125 28.16 4.44 -2.75
C THR A 125 26.93 5.16 -2.20
N ALA A 126 26.92 5.33 -0.88
CA ALA A 126 25.97 6.17 -0.16
C ALA A 126 26.10 7.66 -0.57
N PRO A 127 25.13 8.53 -0.23
CA PRO A 127 25.15 9.94 -0.64
C PRO A 127 26.36 10.74 -0.14
N ASN A 128 26.91 10.33 1.00
CA ASN A 128 28.12 10.91 1.60
C ASN A 128 29.43 10.42 0.94
N GLY A 129 29.35 9.48 -0.01
CA GLY A 129 30.49 8.91 -0.73
C GLY A 129 31.05 7.62 -0.14
N ASP A 130 30.51 7.13 0.99
CA ASP A 130 30.95 5.87 1.59
C ASP A 130 30.53 4.66 0.74
N ASP A 131 31.38 3.64 0.66
CA ASP A 131 31.06 2.37 -0.01
C ASP A 131 29.95 1.62 0.75
N PHE A 132 29.06 0.95 0.00
CA PHE A 132 28.07 0.08 0.62
C PHE A 132 28.71 -1.11 1.33
N PRO A 133 28.22 -1.50 2.52
CA PRO A 133 28.58 -2.77 3.13
C PRO A 133 28.28 -3.95 2.19
N PRO A 134 29.07 -5.06 2.27
CA PRO A 134 28.82 -6.24 1.45
C PRO A 134 27.41 -6.79 1.64
N GLY A 135 26.69 -7.03 0.53
CA GLY A 135 25.35 -7.64 0.54
C GLY A 135 24.17 -6.67 0.63
N VAL A 136 24.41 -5.36 0.78
CA VAL A 136 23.36 -4.33 0.78
C VAL A 136 22.77 -4.17 -0.62
N LEU A 137 21.44 -4.31 -0.73
CA LEU A 137 20.71 -4.14 -1.99
C LEU A 137 20.38 -2.68 -2.28
N SER A 138 19.99 -1.95 -1.25
CA SER A 138 19.58 -0.56 -1.30
C SER A 138 19.76 0.09 0.07
N GLN A 139 19.65 1.41 0.12
CA GLN A 139 19.73 2.17 1.37
C GLN A 139 18.91 3.46 1.26
N SER A 140 18.24 3.80 2.35
CA SER A 140 17.59 5.08 2.56
C SER A 140 18.41 5.97 3.49
N PHE A 141 18.36 7.26 3.21
CA PHE A 141 18.61 8.32 4.17
C PHE A 141 17.30 9.08 4.35
N PHE A 142 16.94 9.46 5.56
CA PHE A 142 15.77 10.28 5.84
C PHE A 142 16.07 11.33 6.91
N VAL A 143 15.23 12.35 7.00
CA VAL A 143 15.36 13.42 8.01
C VAL A 143 14.58 13.04 9.27
N PRO A 144 15.22 12.71 10.41
CA PRO A 144 14.51 12.48 11.67
C PRO A 144 14.20 13.79 12.39
N TYR A 145 13.12 13.80 13.15
CA TYR A 145 12.76 14.87 14.10
C TYR A 145 12.60 14.29 15.50
N ASP A 146 12.93 15.06 16.54
CA ASP A 146 12.61 14.69 17.93
C ASP A 146 11.34 15.42 18.38
N ILE A 147 10.23 14.71 18.46
CA ILE A 147 8.93 15.26 18.88
C ILE A 147 8.57 14.74 20.26
N ARG A 148 8.23 15.62 21.21
CA ARG A 148 7.85 15.19 22.56
C ARG A 148 6.72 14.15 22.49
N TRP A 149 6.81 13.11 23.32
CA TRP A 149 5.85 12.01 23.34
C TRP A 149 4.40 12.48 23.29
N ASN A 150 4.03 13.41 24.18
CA ASN A 150 2.64 13.88 24.27
C ASN A 150 2.18 14.62 23.01
N ASP A 151 3.08 15.36 22.35
CA ASP A 151 2.75 16.11 21.13
C ASP A 151 2.52 15.12 19.98
N PHE A 152 3.40 14.12 19.82
CA PHE A 152 3.27 13.08 18.80
C PHE A 152 2.01 12.22 19.00
N ILE A 153 1.80 11.68 20.21
CA ILE A 153 0.64 10.81 20.49
C ILE A 153 -0.69 11.57 20.38
N SER A 154 -0.69 12.88 20.69
CA SER A 154 -1.90 13.69 20.48
C SER A 154 -2.20 13.88 18.99
N ALA A 155 -1.17 14.08 18.17
CA ALA A 155 -1.33 14.18 16.71
C ALA A 155 -1.79 12.84 16.12
N LEU A 156 -1.14 11.72 16.44
CA LEU A 156 -1.51 10.38 15.98
C LEU A 156 -2.96 10.01 16.31
N ARG A 157 -3.44 10.37 17.51
CA ARG A 157 -4.84 10.13 17.89
C ARG A 157 -5.85 11.05 17.19
N ALA A 158 -5.42 12.26 16.85
CA ALA A 158 -6.27 13.22 16.15
C ALA A 158 -6.38 12.90 14.66
N ASP A 159 -5.35 12.28 14.12
CA ASP A 159 -5.23 11.84 12.73
C ASP A 159 -6.14 10.64 12.44
N ALA A 160 -6.10 9.61 13.30
CA ALA A 160 -6.88 8.38 13.25
C ALA A 160 -8.21 8.42 12.44
N THR A 161 -8.20 7.88 11.21
CA THR A 161 -9.40 7.78 10.36
C THR A 161 -9.83 6.33 10.07
N THR A 162 -8.94 5.35 10.24
CA THR A 162 -9.20 3.95 9.85
C THR A 162 -9.57 3.05 11.03
N SER A 163 -10.06 1.84 10.75
CA SER A 163 -10.30 0.83 11.80
C SER A 163 -9.00 0.33 12.44
N ASN A 164 -7.91 0.30 11.68
CA ASN A 164 -6.60 -0.06 12.20
C ASN A 164 -6.11 1.00 13.18
N ASP A 165 -6.28 2.29 12.87
CA ASP A 165 -5.96 3.38 13.80
C ASP A 165 -6.71 3.27 15.10
N ASN A 166 -8.01 3.03 15.04
CA ASN A 166 -8.84 2.87 16.24
C ASN A 166 -8.33 1.70 17.11
N THR A 167 -7.92 0.61 16.48
CA THR A 167 -7.36 -0.57 17.16
C THR A 167 -5.98 -0.27 17.76
N ALA A 168 -5.07 0.31 16.98
CA ALA A 168 -3.73 0.73 17.39
C ALA A 168 -3.76 1.75 18.53
N ASN A 169 -4.59 2.79 18.42
CA ASN A 169 -4.72 3.85 19.41
C ASN A 169 -5.23 3.34 20.75
N ALA A 170 -6.11 2.33 20.75
CA ALA A 170 -6.55 1.67 21.98
C ALA A 170 -5.40 0.96 22.73
N SER A 171 -4.31 0.61 22.04
CA SER A 171 -3.12 -0.03 22.62
C SER A 171 -2.07 0.96 23.16
N LEU A 172 -2.23 2.27 22.89
CA LEU A 172 -1.25 3.28 23.30
C LEU A 172 -1.36 3.59 24.80
N PRO A 173 -0.26 3.54 25.57
CA PRO A 173 -0.31 3.72 27.02
C PRO A 173 -0.62 5.16 27.42
N GLY A 174 -1.25 5.34 28.58
CA GLY A 174 -1.50 6.67 29.16
C GLY A 174 -0.23 7.35 29.70
N SER A 175 0.83 6.60 29.96
CA SER A 175 2.15 7.11 30.36
C SER A 175 3.16 6.99 29.22
N ALA A 176 4.04 7.98 29.11
CA ALA A 176 5.06 8.01 28.06
C ALA A 176 6.02 6.81 28.12
N LEU A 177 6.27 6.16 26.98
CA LEU A 177 7.28 5.09 26.86
C LEU A 177 8.70 5.65 26.66
N SER A 178 8.81 6.88 26.18
CA SER A 178 10.05 7.62 25.99
C SER A 178 9.85 9.12 26.18
N THR A 179 10.94 9.90 26.25
CA THR A 179 10.82 11.38 26.30
C THR A 179 10.28 11.95 25.00
N ASN A 180 10.82 11.50 23.86
CA ASN A 180 10.37 11.88 22.53
C ASN A 180 10.11 10.64 21.66
N ILE A 181 9.32 10.84 20.62
CA ILE A 181 9.22 9.98 19.45
C ILE A 181 10.07 10.61 18.34
N ALA A 182 10.72 9.75 17.55
CA ALA A 182 11.58 10.14 16.44
C ALA A 182 10.93 9.84 15.08
N PRO A 183 9.89 10.57 14.65
CA PRO A 183 9.33 10.39 13.31
C PRO A 183 10.30 10.86 12.23
N SER A 184 10.13 10.35 11.00
CA SER A 184 10.73 10.97 9.83
C SER A 184 10.02 12.30 9.51
N SER A 185 10.65 13.11 8.66
CA SER A 185 10.09 14.36 8.20
C SER A 185 8.74 14.19 7.51
N ALA A 186 8.61 13.17 6.66
CA ALA A 186 7.36 12.81 6.02
C ALA A 186 6.29 12.35 7.04
N ASN A 187 6.64 11.43 7.96
CA ASN A 187 5.69 10.91 8.95
C ASN A 187 5.11 12.02 9.83
N GLY A 188 5.97 12.93 10.31
CA GLY A 188 5.48 14.04 11.12
C GLY A 188 4.50 14.93 10.35
N ARG A 189 4.69 15.14 9.05
CA ARG A 189 3.78 15.97 8.24
C ARG A 189 2.47 15.28 7.94
N ALA A 190 2.47 13.96 7.77
CA ALA A 190 1.24 13.19 7.61
C ALA A 190 0.30 13.44 8.80
N LEU A 191 0.88 13.43 10.01
CA LEU A 191 0.22 13.81 11.27
C LEU A 191 -0.05 15.32 11.48
N GLY A 192 0.20 16.17 10.48
CA GLY A 192 0.05 17.63 10.57
C GLY A 192 1.09 18.36 11.44
N LEU A 193 2.20 17.72 11.80
CA LEU A 193 3.30 18.34 12.54
C LEU A 193 4.23 19.14 11.61
N ASN A 194 4.93 20.13 12.18
CA ASN A 194 5.88 20.96 11.43
C ASN A 194 7.26 20.29 11.30
N THR A 195 7.35 19.27 10.46
CA THR A 195 8.58 18.53 10.16
C THR A 195 8.93 18.70 8.68
N GLN A 196 9.66 19.76 8.34
CA GLN A 196 9.95 20.09 6.93
C GLN A 196 11.09 19.24 6.34
N PRO A 197 11.16 19.11 5.01
CA PRO A 197 12.36 18.58 4.35
C PRO A 197 13.60 19.35 4.80
N ALA A 198 14.72 18.65 4.94
CA ALA A 198 15.98 19.25 5.39
C ALA A 198 17.22 18.53 4.83
N MET A 199 17.07 17.50 4.02
CA MET A 199 18.19 16.75 3.47
C MET A 199 18.71 17.39 2.19
N ARG A 200 20.04 17.48 2.08
CA ARG A 200 20.76 17.89 0.87
C ARG A 200 21.16 16.65 0.07
N SER A 201 21.51 16.82 -1.20
CA SER A 201 21.86 15.72 -2.11
C SER A 201 23.07 14.86 -1.67
N ASP A 202 23.91 15.37 -0.76
CA ASP A 202 25.06 14.65 -0.17
C ASP A 202 24.70 13.87 1.11
N GLY A 203 23.41 13.83 1.48
CA GLY A 203 22.91 13.16 2.68
C GLY A 203 23.05 14.00 3.96
N THR A 204 23.62 15.20 3.90
CA THR A 204 23.68 16.08 5.09
C THR A 204 22.32 16.70 5.38
N ILE A 205 22.03 16.91 6.66
CA ILE A 205 20.76 17.48 7.14
C ILE A 205 20.99 18.92 7.61
N GLY A 206 20.20 19.85 7.10
CA GLY A 206 20.18 21.23 7.59
C GLY A 206 19.12 22.10 6.92
N PRO A 207 18.86 23.31 7.47
CA PRO A 207 17.83 24.20 6.94
C PRO A 207 17.98 24.46 5.44
N GLY A 208 16.86 24.33 4.71
CA GLY A 208 16.78 24.55 3.27
C GLY A 208 17.29 23.37 2.41
N GLY A 209 17.51 22.19 2.98
CA GLY A 209 17.61 20.96 2.19
C GLY A 209 16.23 20.59 1.61
N PRO A 210 16.11 20.32 0.31
CA PRO A 210 14.80 20.15 -0.32
C PRO A 210 14.20 18.76 -0.14
N PHE A 211 14.97 17.78 0.35
CA PHE A 211 14.54 16.39 0.38
C PHE A 211 14.13 15.92 1.79
N ASP A 212 13.13 15.06 1.85
CA ASP A 212 12.76 14.27 3.02
C ASP A 212 13.69 13.09 3.20
N GLY A 213 14.16 12.55 2.08
CA GLY A 213 15.09 11.44 2.06
C GLY A 213 15.77 11.23 0.71
N ILE A 214 16.71 10.30 0.71
CA ILE A 214 17.43 9.84 -0.47
C ILE A 214 17.32 8.32 -0.51
N VAL A 215 16.88 7.78 -1.64
CA VAL A 215 16.85 6.34 -1.90
C VAL A 215 17.98 6.01 -2.87
N THR A 216 18.89 5.12 -2.48
CA THR A 216 19.98 4.65 -3.35
C THR A 216 19.87 3.14 -3.58
N LEU A 217 19.64 2.74 -4.83
CA LEU A 217 19.77 1.35 -5.26
C LEU A 217 21.25 1.02 -5.50
N ASN A 218 21.74 -0.11 -4.98
CA ASN A 218 23.12 -0.52 -5.14
C ASN A 218 23.39 -1.06 -6.55
N SER A 219 24.09 -0.28 -7.36
CA SER A 219 24.42 -0.65 -8.75
C SER A 219 25.36 -1.84 -8.90
N ALA A 220 25.97 -2.32 -7.82
CA ALA A 220 26.75 -3.55 -7.82
C ALA A 220 25.89 -4.83 -7.79
N GLN A 221 24.57 -4.72 -7.53
CA GLN A 221 23.67 -5.85 -7.38
C GLN A 221 22.91 -6.18 -8.68
N PRO A 222 22.60 -7.47 -8.94
CA PRO A 222 21.90 -7.89 -10.14
C PRO A 222 20.40 -7.60 -10.02
N PHE A 223 19.96 -6.42 -10.46
CA PHE A 223 18.55 -6.02 -10.43
C PHE A 223 17.81 -6.29 -11.74
N SER A 224 16.54 -6.70 -11.63
CA SER A 224 15.55 -6.53 -12.70
C SER A 224 14.71 -5.29 -12.45
N PHE A 225 14.58 -4.44 -13.47
CA PHE A 225 13.78 -3.21 -13.43
C PHE A 225 12.39 -3.39 -14.04
N THR A 226 12.04 -4.62 -14.44
CA THR A 226 10.74 -4.99 -15.00
C THR A 226 10.30 -6.33 -14.43
N ARG A 227 8.98 -6.55 -14.42
CA ARG A 227 8.36 -7.85 -14.13
C ARG A 227 7.76 -8.43 -15.42
N PRO A 228 7.84 -9.75 -15.67
CA PRO A 228 8.44 -10.79 -14.83
C PRO A 228 9.97 -10.64 -14.69
N LEU A 229 10.53 -11.19 -13.61
CA LEU A 229 11.93 -11.02 -13.24
C LEU A 229 12.89 -11.79 -14.16
N ILE A 230 14.10 -11.27 -14.30
CA ILE A 230 15.22 -12.00 -14.92
C ILE A 230 15.71 -13.04 -13.91
N SER A 231 15.87 -14.30 -14.33
CA SER A 231 16.32 -15.36 -13.41
C SER A 231 17.67 -15.02 -12.75
N GLY A 232 17.75 -15.19 -11.43
CA GLY A 232 18.89 -14.86 -10.59
C GLY A 232 18.99 -13.37 -10.21
N SER A 233 17.99 -12.55 -10.52
CA SER A 233 17.99 -11.10 -10.19
C SER A 233 17.09 -10.76 -9.01
N PHE A 234 17.42 -9.67 -8.34
CA PHE A 234 16.58 -9.03 -7.33
C PHE A 234 15.53 -8.14 -8.00
N ASP A 235 14.34 -8.06 -7.40
CA ASP A 235 13.31 -7.13 -7.85
C ASP A 235 13.63 -5.71 -7.38
N ALA A 236 13.97 -4.82 -8.32
CA ALA A 236 14.32 -3.45 -7.98
C ALA A 236 13.12 -2.66 -7.45
N GLN A 237 11.90 -3.01 -7.85
CA GLN A 237 10.69 -2.34 -7.37
C GLN A 237 10.49 -2.58 -5.88
N ARG A 238 10.54 -3.85 -5.45
CA ARG A 238 10.47 -4.23 -4.04
C ARG A 238 11.55 -3.53 -3.19
N ALA A 239 12.78 -3.41 -3.70
CA ALA A 239 13.85 -2.69 -3.01
C ALA A 239 13.55 -1.18 -2.92
N VAL A 240 12.98 -0.56 -3.96
CA VAL A 240 12.59 0.86 -3.89
C VAL A 240 11.44 1.10 -2.92
N GLU A 241 10.40 0.26 -2.94
CA GLU A 241 9.30 0.33 -1.97
C GLU A 241 9.84 0.21 -0.54
N HIS A 242 10.80 -0.70 -0.32
CA HIS A 242 11.45 -0.84 0.98
C HIS A 242 12.05 0.49 1.49
N GLU A 243 12.86 1.14 0.66
CA GLU A 243 13.50 2.40 1.06
C GLU A 243 12.51 3.58 1.14
N ILE A 244 11.42 3.56 0.35
CA ILE A 244 10.36 4.58 0.45
C ILE A 244 9.64 4.46 1.79
N ASP A 245 9.32 3.24 2.23
CA ASP A 245 8.70 3.01 3.55
C ASP A 245 9.57 3.60 4.68
N GLU A 246 10.89 3.44 4.61
CA GLU A 246 11.82 4.01 5.60
C GLU A 246 11.82 5.55 5.59
N VAL A 247 11.81 6.17 4.40
CA VAL A 247 11.66 7.63 4.27
C VAL A 247 10.31 8.09 4.83
N MET A 248 9.26 7.30 4.61
CA MET A 248 7.94 7.53 5.18
C MET A 248 7.89 7.30 6.69
N GLY A 249 8.89 6.67 7.32
CA GLY A 249 9.02 6.56 8.77
C GLY A 249 8.81 5.14 9.31
N LEU A 250 8.69 4.14 8.44
CA LEU A 250 8.79 2.74 8.79
C LEU A 250 10.21 2.43 9.29
N GLY A 251 10.33 1.51 10.22
CA GLY A 251 11.60 1.03 10.77
C GLY A 251 11.68 1.19 12.29
N SER A 252 12.43 0.31 12.94
CA SER A 252 12.63 0.29 14.40
C SER A 252 14.03 0.77 14.75
N TYR A 253 14.17 1.65 15.74
CA TYR A 253 15.48 2.17 16.17
C TYR A 253 16.01 1.51 17.45
N LEU A 254 15.44 0.36 17.83
CA LEU A 254 15.73 -0.33 19.10
C LEU A 254 17.09 -1.04 19.14
N ASN A 255 17.83 -1.15 18.03
CA ASN A 255 19.22 -1.65 17.97
C ASN A 255 20.30 -0.57 18.15
N SER A 256 19.95 0.72 18.27
CA SER A 256 20.96 1.77 18.32
C SER A 256 21.66 1.78 19.69
N VAL A 257 22.54 0.82 19.93
CA VAL A 257 23.60 0.97 20.92
C VAL A 257 24.52 2.02 20.34
N ARG A 258 24.33 3.29 20.74
CA ARG A 258 25.28 4.33 20.36
C ARG A 258 26.64 3.94 20.93
N THR A 259 27.59 3.57 20.08
CA THR A 259 29.01 3.51 20.46
C THR A 259 29.44 4.93 20.75
N CYS A 260 29.66 5.23 22.02
CA CYS A 260 30.18 6.53 22.41
C CYS A 260 31.58 6.71 21.79
N PRO A 261 31.93 7.91 21.27
CA PRO A 261 33.26 8.14 20.74
C PRO A 261 34.34 7.78 21.76
N SER A 262 35.22 6.85 21.39
CA SER A 262 36.33 6.36 22.19
C SER A 262 37.64 6.75 21.52
N TYR A 263 38.60 7.19 22.32
CA TYR A 263 39.90 7.65 21.86
C TYR A 263 40.99 6.95 22.69
N GLU A 264 41.77 6.09 22.03
CA GLU A 264 42.92 5.41 22.65
C GLU A 264 44.02 6.43 22.95
N ALA A 265 44.69 6.30 24.11
CA ALA A 265 45.72 7.23 24.54
C ALA A 265 46.96 7.16 23.63
N GLU A 266 47.32 5.97 23.19
CA GLU A 266 48.48 5.65 22.37
C GLU A 266 48.33 6.01 20.89
N SER A 267 47.15 6.48 20.46
CA SER A 267 46.86 6.80 19.05
C SER A 267 47.58 8.08 18.59
N VAL A 268 48.81 7.92 18.07
CA VAL A 268 49.67 9.03 17.61
C VAL A 268 50.05 8.83 16.13
N PRO A 269 49.58 9.69 15.20
CA PRO A 269 48.57 10.74 15.36
C PRO A 269 47.15 10.17 15.58
N PRO A 270 46.17 10.96 16.11
CA PRO A 270 46.19 12.42 16.29
C PRO A 270 46.68 12.93 17.65
N ASN A 271 46.84 12.07 18.66
CA ASN A 271 47.25 12.52 20.00
C ASN A 271 48.67 13.08 20.01
N ILE A 272 48.96 13.94 20.98
CA ILE A 272 50.29 14.50 21.21
C ILE A 272 50.79 14.01 22.57
N ILE A 273 51.90 13.27 22.54
CA ILE A 273 52.65 12.85 23.73
C ILE A 273 53.96 13.63 23.73
N THR A 274 54.22 14.43 24.77
CA THR A 274 55.43 15.25 24.87
C THR A 274 56.11 15.13 26.23
N GLY A 275 57.31 15.70 26.35
CA GLY A 275 58.13 15.60 27.56
C GLY A 275 58.68 14.19 27.71
N GLY A 276 58.62 13.63 28.92
CA GLY A 276 59.01 12.25 29.17
C GLY A 276 57.85 11.24 29.24
N ALA A 277 56.63 11.61 28.83
CA ALA A 277 55.53 10.66 28.68
C ALA A 277 55.79 9.72 27.50
N GLY A 278 55.26 8.49 27.53
CA GLY A 278 55.49 7.53 26.46
C GLY A 278 54.60 6.30 26.51
N ILE A 279 54.39 5.69 25.34
CA ILE A 279 53.54 4.50 25.16
C ILE A 279 54.18 3.30 25.85
N GLN A 280 53.43 2.57 26.68
CA GLN A 280 53.85 1.31 27.29
C GLN A 280 53.00 0.14 26.79
N SER A 281 53.51 -1.08 26.97
CA SER A 281 52.74 -2.30 26.73
C SER A 281 51.84 -2.59 27.92
N CYS A 282 50.55 -2.79 27.64
CA CYS A 282 49.54 -3.13 28.64
C CYS A 282 48.56 -4.14 28.01
N PRO A 283 48.79 -5.46 28.15
CA PRO A 283 47.94 -6.48 27.52
C PRO A 283 46.48 -6.48 27.97
N THR A 284 46.17 -5.81 29.09
CA THR A 284 44.82 -5.66 29.63
C THR A 284 44.16 -4.34 29.24
N CYS A 285 44.90 -3.42 28.63
CA CYS A 285 44.39 -2.15 28.12
C CYS A 285 43.69 -2.36 26.77
N SER A 286 42.78 -1.43 26.45
CA SER A 286 42.27 -1.30 25.10
C SER A 286 43.43 -1.08 24.14
N GLY A 287 43.38 -1.63 22.92
CA GLY A 287 44.51 -1.53 21.97
C GLY A 287 45.80 -2.26 22.38
N GLY A 288 45.89 -2.79 23.61
CA GLY A 288 47.06 -3.50 24.14
C GLY A 288 48.20 -2.59 24.62
N ALA A 289 47.95 -1.28 24.73
CA ALA A 289 48.93 -0.28 25.15
C ALA A 289 48.28 0.81 26.01
N ASP A 290 49.10 1.59 26.69
CA ASP A 290 48.68 2.78 27.43
C ASP A 290 49.73 3.89 27.26
N VAL A 291 49.46 5.07 27.83
CA VAL A 291 50.43 6.16 27.93
C VAL A 291 50.75 6.43 29.39
N GLY A 292 51.97 6.04 29.78
CA GLY A 292 52.52 6.26 31.11
C GLY A 292 53.52 7.42 31.19
N TYR A 293 54.11 7.59 32.37
CA TYR A 293 55.09 8.65 32.68
C TYR A 293 54.59 10.09 32.44
N VAL A 294 53.29 10.33 32.58
CA VAL A 294 52.71 11.68 32.56
C VAL A 294 52.96 12.37 33.91
N GLY A 295 53.47 13.61 33.89
CA GLY A 295 53.72 14.41 35.09
C GLY A 295 55.18 14.78 35.34
N ASN A 296 55.77 14.20 36.40
CA ASN A 296 57.06 14.55 37.01
C ASN A 296 58.23 14.91 36.06
N ASN A 297 58.30 14.33 34.87
CA ASN A 297 59.33 14.56 33.86
C ASN A 297 58.91 15.57 32.76
N SER A 298 57.98 16.49 33.08
CA SER A 298 57.28 17.36 32.12
C SER A 298 56.46 16.58 31.07
N GLY A 299 56.17 15.30 31.32
CA GLY A 299 55.38 14.45 30.45
C GLY A 299 53.92 14.87 30.39
N THR A 300 53.36 14.96 29.18
CA THR A 300 51.94 15.27 28.97
C THR A 300 51.33 14.41 27.88
N LEU A 301 50.03 14.14 28.00
CA LEU A 301 49.20 13.45 27.02
C LEU A 301 48.04 14.35 26.62
N GLN A 302 47.98 14.74 25.35
CA GLN A 302 46.85 15.48 24.80
C GLN A 302 46.10 14.65 23.77
N PHE A 303 44.82 14.37 24.06
CA PHE A 303 43.86 13.86 23.09
C PHE A 303 43.45 14.97 22.14
N ASN A 304 43.50 14.70 20.83
CA ASN A 304 43.07 15.63 19.78
C ASN A 304 41.96 15.00 18.95
N GLY A 305 41.19 15.83 18.23
CA GLY A 305 40.12 15.33 17.38
C GLY A 305 38.88 14.91 18.16
N VAL A 306 38.74 15.34 19.42
CA VAL A 306 37.61 14.93 20.27
C VAL A 306 36.35 15.62 19.77
N THR A 307 35.36 14.81 19.39
CA THR A 307 34.17 15.26 18.66
C THR A 307 32.98 15.44 19.60
N ALA A 308 32.26 16.55 19.44
CA ALA A 308 30.96 16.79 20.07
C ALA A 308 29.97 17.36 19.07
N ASN A 309 28.71 16.90 19.11
CA ASN A 309 27.67 17.35 18.18
C ASN A 309 27.21 18.79 18.47
N THR A 310 27.25 19.20 19.75
CA THR A 310 26.77 20.49 20.23
C THR A 310 27.69 20.99 21.34
N THR A 311 27.77 22.30 21.55
CA THR A 311 28.47 22.84 22.71
C THR A 311 27.68 22.52 23.98
N HIS A 312 28.16 21.59 24.81
CA HIS A 312 27.46 21.14 26.01
C HIS A 312 28.42 20.52 27.04
N SER A 313 27.93 20.25 28.25
CA SER A 313 28.63 19.43 29.24
C SER A 313 28.45 17.95 28.93
N TYR A 314 29.55 17.22 28.82
CA TYR A 314 29.60 15.79 28.57
C TYR A 314 30.26 15.09 29.73
N ASP A 315 29.73 13.95 30.11
CA ASP A 315 30.46 13.02 30.95
C ASP A 315 31.53 12.32 30.12
N VAL A 316 32.73 12.19 30.67
CA VAL A 316 33.85 11.48 30.05
C VAL A 316 34.32 10.41 31.01
N THR A 317 34.30 9.18 30.54
CA THR A 317 34.94 8.06 31.23
C THR A 317 36.41 8.02 30.86
N ILE A 318 37.28 8.07 31.85
CA ILE A 318 38.73 7.99 31.69
C ILE A 318 39.17 6.63 32.21
N TRP A 319 39.69 5.79 31.32
CA TRP A 319 40.25 4.48 31.65
C TRP A 319 41.74 4.62 31.92
N TYR A 320 42.20 4.01 33.01
CA TYR A 320 43.56 4.20 33.51
C TYR A 320 44.04 3.01 34.34
N ALA A 321 45.35 2.91 34.54
CA ALA A 321 45.98 1.99 35.48
C ALA A 321 46.75 2.77 36.56
N ASN A 322 46.59 2.36 37.81
CA ASN A 322 47.33 2.89 38.95
C ASN A 322 47.73 1.73 39.87
N GLY A 323 48.98 1.27 39.74
CA GLY A 323 49.52 0.18 40.57
C GLY A 323 49.98 0.61 41.96
N ASP A 324 49.94 1.89 42.30
CA ASP A 324 50.30 2.33 43.65
C ASP A 324 49.18 2.01 44.65
N ALA A 325 49.51 1.85 45.93
CA ALA A 325 48.52 1.59 46.98
C ALA A 325 47.62 2.79 47.30
N THR A 326 47.94 3.98 46.78
CA THR A 326 47.22 5.24 47.02
C THR A 326 46.79 5.89 45.72
N ALA A 327 45.79 6.77 45.78
CA ALA A 327 45.33 7.49 44.61
C ALA A 327 46.44 8.40 44.02
N ARG A 328 46.55 8.42 42.69
CA ARG A 328 47.34 9.41 41.94
C ARG A 328 46.47 10.59 41.52
N SER A 329 47.10 11.67 41.07
CA SER A 329 46.39 12.86 40.59
C SER A 329 46.89 13.31 39.22
N ALA A 330 46.01 13.93 38.44
CA ALA A 330 46.37 14.63 37.21
C ALA A 330 45.48 15.87 37.04
N LEU A 331 45.98 16.87 36.33
CA LEU A 331 45.21 18.01 35.84
C LEU A 331 44.69 17.70 34.44
N LEU A 332 43.38 17.87 34.23
CA LEU A 332 42.72 17.83 32.94
C LEU A 332 42.42 19.26 32.45
N SER A 333 43.08 19.69 31.38
CA SER A 333 42.79 20.93 30.66
C SER A 333 41.96 20.62 29.41
N VAL A 334 40.84 21.33 29.23
CA VAL A 334 39.93 21.12 28.10
C VAL A 334 39.96 22.36 27.22
N ASN A 335 40.32 22.23 25.95
CA ASN A 335 40.43 23.33 25.00
C ASN A 335 41.35 24.48 25.49
N GLY A 336 42.41 24.13 26.21
CA GLY A 336 43.36 25.10 26.78
C GLY A 336 42.85 25.83 28.03
N SER A 337 41.75 25.38 28.64
CA SER A 337 41.26 25.91 29.92
C SER A 337 42.22 25.63 31.07
N VAL A 338 42.02 26.31 32.21
CA VAL A 338 42.78 26.03 33.44
C VAL A 338 42.53 24.58 33.86
N GLY A 339 43.61 23.82 34.08
CA GLY A 339 43.54 22.39 34.39
C GLY A 339 42.77 22.10 35.68
N THR A 340 41.78 21.21 35.60
CA THR A 340 40.97 20.75 36.74
C THR A 340 41.62 19.50 37.37
N PRO A 341 41.83 19.46 38.70
CA PRO A 341 42.43 18.29 39.35
C PRO A 341 41.45 17.12 39.40
N LEU A 342 41.94 15.95 38.97
CA LEU A 342 41.25 14.66 39.05
C LEU A 342 42.05 13.71 39.94
N SER A 343 41.32 12.87 40.70
CA SER A 343 41.88 11.85 41.58
C SER A 343 41.61 10.47 41.00
N PHE A 344 42.64 9.64 40.96
CA PHE A 344 42.64 8.32 40.33
C PHE A 344 42.99 7.27 41.38
N PRO A 345 41.99 6.59 41.99
CA PRO A 345 42.19 5.51 42.96
C PRO A 345 43.17 4.41 42.50
N SER A 346 43.64 3.60 43.43
CA SER A 346 44.44 2.41 43.07
C SER A 346 43.60 1.42 42.27
N THR A 347 44.16 0.90 41.18
CA THR A 347 43.61 -0.25 40.44
C THR A 347 44.30 -1.56 40.86
N GLY A 348 45.26 -1.49 41.79
CA GLY A 348 45.99 -2.62 42.35
C GLY A 348 47.18 -3.11 41.52
N SER A 349 47.30 -2.68 40.25
CA SER A 349 48.44 -2.99 39.37
C SER A 349 48.48 -2.03 38.18
N PHE A 350 49.68 -1.72 37.65
CA PHE A 350 49.86 -1.03 36.36
C PHE A 350 49.49 -1.90 35.14
N GLN A 351 48.90 -3.07 35.39
CA GLN A 351 48.36 -3.97 34.38
C GLN A 351 46.88 -4.27 34.65
N THR A 352 46.24 -3.50 35.54
CA THR A 352 44.80 -3.62 35.81
C THR A 352 44.17 -2.28 35.50
N VAL A 353 43.27 -2.26 34.53
CA VAL A 353 42.57 -1.04 34.12
C VAL A 353 41.34 -0.84 35.01
N GLY A 354 41.20 0.37 35.54
CA GLY A 354 39.98 0.88 36.15
C GLY A 354 39.50 2.13 35.41
N SER A 355 38.46 2.78 35.93
CA SER A 355 37.97 4.03 35.35
C SER A 355 37.49 5.02 36.39
N ILE A 356 37.53 6.30 36.03
CA ILE A 356 36.79 7.37 36.70
C ILE A 356 35.93 8.10 35.68
N GLN A 357 34.91 8.82 36.15
CA GLN A 357 34.07 9.67 35.32
C GLN A 357 34.21 11.13 35.77
N THR A 358 34.25 12.05 34.82
CA THR A 358 34.25 13.49 35.07
C THR A 358 33.40 14.20 34.04
N THR A 359 32.86 15.37 34.38
CA THR A 359 32.04 16.17 33.46
C THR A 359 32.85 17.34 32.92
N ILE A 360 32.89 17.50 31.60
CA ILE A 360 33.62 18.58 30.92
C ILE A 360 32.74 19.27 29.87
N THR A 361 33.03 20.52 29.55
CA THR A 361 32.36 21.22 28.45
C THR A 361 33.15 21.06 27.16
N LEU A 362 32.51 20.49 26.13
CA LEU A 362 33.06 20.40 24.77
C LEU A 362 32.35 21.40 23.87
N ASN A 363 33.07 21.98 22.90
CA ASN A 363 32.54 22.81 21.83
C ASN A 363 32.02 21.90 20.69
N ALA A 364 30.97 22.34 19.98
CA ALA A 364 30.52 21.65 18.78
C ALA A 364 31.65 21.50 17.73
N GLY A 365 31.70 20.34 17.06
CA GLY A 365 32.72 19.99 16.07
C GLY A 365 33.76 19.00 16.60
N ASN A 366 34.84 18.81 15.84
CA ASN A 366 35.89 17.82 16.07
C ASN A 366 37.23 18.42 16.57
N ASN A 367 37.23 19.70 16.96
CA ASN A 367 38.46 20.41 17.32
C ASN A 367 38.74 20.46 18.82
N ASN A 368 38.05 19.65 19.62
CA ASN A 368 38.28 19.67 21.07
C ASN A 368 39.58 18.97 21.45
N THR A 369 40.24 19.48 22.48
CA THR A 369 41.47 18.93 23.04
C THR A 369 41.32 18.66 24.53
N LEU A 370 41.80 17.51 24.99
CA LEU A 370 41.85 17.13 26.41
C LEU A 370 43.30 16.81 26.76
N ASN A 371 43.93 17.67 27.56
CA ASN A 371 45.33 17.54 27.95
C ASN A 371 45.47 17.13 29.41
N PHE A 372 46.12 15.99 29.65
CA PHE A 372 46.47 15.45 30.95
C PHE A 372 47.93 15.79 31.30
N SER A 373 48.13 16.34 32.49
CA SER A 373 49.45 16.70 33.02
C SER A 373 49.50 16.58 34.54
N ASN A 374 50.69 16.56 35.14
CA ASN A 374 50.83 16.76 36.58
C ASN A 374 52.06 17.64 36.87
N PRO A 375 51.88 18.91 37.25
CA PRO A 375 52.99 19.85 37.43
C PRO A 375 53.71 19.69 38.78
N ILE A 376 53.23 18.81 39.67
CA ILE A 376 53.81 18.63 41.00
C ILE A 376 55.06 17.75 40.88
N THR A 377 56.24 18.34 41.12
CA THR A 377 57.51 17.60 41.12
C THR A 377 57.48 16.45 42.13
N GLY A 378 57.90 15.26 41.68
CA GLY A 378 57.85 14.01 42.43
C GLY A 378 56.52 13.26 42.37
N ASN A 379 55.51 13.78 41.65
CA ASN A 379 54.19 13.17 41.54
C ASN A 379 53.88 12.77 40.09
N TRP A 380 53.37 11.56 39.92
CA TRP A 380 53.01 11.00 38.61
C TRP A 380 51.49 10.91 38.49
N ALA A 381 50.99 11.13 37.28
CA ALA A 381 49.62 10.75 36.91
C ALA A 381 49.51 9.20 36.83
N PRO A 382 48.30 8.63 36.77
CA PRO A 382 48.16 7.23 36.35
C PRO A 382 48.61 7.03 34.90
N ASP A 383 48.72 5.77 34.49
CA ASP A 383 48.92 5.41 33.08
C ASP A 383 47.53 5.42 32.41
N PHE A 384 47.39 6.13 31.28
CA PHE A 384 46.09 6.34 30.62
C PHE A 384 45.91 5.35 29.48
N ASP A 385 44.82 4.58 29.52
CA ASP A 385 44.43 3.61 28.49
C ASP A 385 43.64 4.34 27.39
N ARG A 386 42.47 4.88 27.73
CA ARG A 386 41.61 5.58 26.77
C ARG A 386 40.63 6.52 27.42
N ILE A 387 40.02 7.40 26.62
CA ILE A 387 38.85 8.17 27.03
C ILE A 387 37.63 7.79 26.20
N VAL A 388 36.46 7.83 26.84
CA VAL A 388 35.17 7.69 26.17
C VAL A 388 34.36 8.94 26.48
N VAL A 389 33.99 9.70 25.46
CA VAL A 389 33.02 10.79 25.61
C VAL A 389 31.67 10.14 25.73
N ASN A 390 31.17 10.00 26.96
CA ASN A 390 29.92 9.31 27.22
C ASN A 390 28.80 10.05 26.49
N CYS A 391 28.30 9.37 25.47
CA CYS A 391 26.96 9.56 25.00
C CYS A 391 26.03 9.12 26.14
N GLY A 392 25.61 10.06 26.99
CA GLY A 392 24.89 9.77 28.23
C GLY A 392 23.83 8.68 28.03
N VAL A 393 23.72 7.75 28.99
CA VAL A 393 22.61 6.79 28.99
C VAL A 393 21.32 7.63 28.95
N PRO A 394 20.51 7.57 27.87
CA PRO A 394 19.41 8.51 27.71
C PRO A 394 18.27 8.17 28.69
N PRO A 395 17.35 9.09 28.98
CA PRO A 395 15.98 8.64 29.21
C PRO A 395 15.55 7.96 27.91
N SER A 396 15.62 6.62 27.81
CA SER A 396 15.27 5.75 26.67
C SER A 396 15.44 6.39 25.28
N ALA A 397 16.41 5.93 24.47
CA ALA A 397 16.56 6.38 23.07
C ALA A 397 15.19 6.63 22.42
N ASN A 398 14.99 7.82 21.82
CA ASN A 398 13.69 8.22 21.28
C ASN A 398 13.15 7.08 20.40
N LEU A 399 11.97 6.57 20.75
CA LEU A 399 11.33 5.48 20.01
C LEU A 399 10.94 5.98 18.62
N ARG A 400 11.02 5.14 17.59
CA ARG A 400 10.36 5.43 16.32
C ARG A 400 8.86 5.14 16.40
N PRO A 401 8.05 5.71 15.49
CA PRO A 401 6.62 5.44 15.43
C PRO A 401 6.28 3.94 15.44
N GLN A 402 6.97 3.12 14.64
CA GLN A 402 6.77 1.66 14.60
C GLN A 402 7.05 0.96 15.95
N ASP A 403 7.96 1.48 16.76
CA ASP A 403 8.29 0.88 18.06
C ASP A 403 7.10 0.96 19.04
N LEU A 404 6.15 1.88 18.80
CA LEU A 404 4.86 1.96 19.49
C LEU A 404 3.97 0.74 19.23
N PHE A 405 4.36 -0.18 18.36
CA PHE A 405 3.59 -1.39 18.01
C PHE A 405 4.47 -2.66 18.07
N SER A 406 5.56 -2.61 18.85
CA SER A 406 6.45 -3.75 19.10
C SER A 406 6.05 -4.54 20.36
N TRP A 407 5.68 -5.82 20.17
CA TRP A 407 5.17 -6.70 21.22
C TRP A 407 5.97 -8.00 21.34
N ARG A 408 5.97 -8.59 22.53
CA ARG A 408 6.51 -9.95 22.76
C ARG A 408 5.45 -10.99 23.09
N SER A 409 4.29 -10.55 23.58
CA SER A 409 3.11 -11.35 23.90
C SER A 409 1.91 -10.42 24.13
N PRO A 410 0.67 -10.95 24.17
CA PRO A 410 -0.51 -10.14 24.49
C PRO A 410 -0.32 -9.31 25.77
N GLY A 411 -0.63 -8.01 25.69
CA GLY A 411 -0.51 -7.04 26.77
C GLY A 411 0.92 -6.68 27.19
N ASN A 412 1.96 -7.19 26.50
CA ASN A 412 3.36 -7.00 26.89
C ASN A 412 4.22 -6.50 25.72
N ARG A 413 4.58 -5.21 25.77
CA ARG A 413 5.49 -4.60 24.79
C ARG A 413 6.93 -5.08 24.95
N ASN A 414 7.69 -5.03 23.87
CA ASN A 414 9.14 -5.19 23.90
C ASN A 414 9.82 -4.03 23.16
N LEU A 415 10.45 -3.16 23.95
CA LEU A 415 11.14 -1.95 23.51
C LEU A 415 12.66 -2.08 23.67
N THR A 416 13.19 -3.29 23.50
CA THR A 416 14.62 -3.58 23.65
C THR A 416 15.15 -4.23 22.38
N SER A 417 16.47 -4.25 22.23
CA SER A 417 17.12 -4.88 21.07
C SER A 417 17.09 -6.42 21.09
N ASN A 418 16.50 -7.04 22.11
CA ASN A 418 16.63 -8.48 22.40
C ASN A 418 15.27 -9.13 22.69
N GLY A 419 15.24 -10.47 22.61
CA GLY A 419 14.06 -11.28 22.92
C GLY A 419 13.11 -11.43 21.72
N SER A 420 11.93 -12.04 21.90
CA SER A 420 10.95 -12.10 20.81
C SER A 420 10.31 -10.72 20.59
N ARG A 421 10.14 -10.32 19.33
CA ARG A 421 9.46 -9.10 18.92
C ARG A 421 8.63 -9.34 17.66
N TYR A 422 7.42 -8.83 17.64
CA TYR A 422 6.56 -8.80 16.47
C TYR A 422 5.72 -7.52 16.41
N PHE A 423 5.33 -7.15 15.20
CA PHE A 423 4.43 -6.05 14.92
C PHE A 423 2.98 -6.47 15.22
N SER A 424 2.27 -5.63 15.96
CA SER A 424 0.88 -5.84 16.33
C SER A 424 0.20 -4.54 16.70
N ILE A 425 -1.03 -4.35 16.20
CA ILE A 425 -1.86 -3.17 16.44
C ILE A 425 -2.90 -3.40 17.54
N ASP A 426 -3.15 -4.65 17.94
CA ASP A 426 -4.26 -5.05 18.82
C ASP A 426 -3.81 -5.45 20.23
N SER A 427 -2.86 -4.69 20.78
CA SER A 427 -2.25 -4.97 22.08
C SER A 427 -1.48 -6.29 22.16
N GLY A 428 -0.93 -6.76 21.04
CA GLY A 428 -0.13 -7.99 20.98
C GLY A 428 -0.95 -9.26 20.84
N ASN A 429 -2.26 -9.19 20.60
CA ASN A 429 -3.12 -10.39 20.46
C ASN A 429 -2.87 -11.10 19.12
N THR A 430 -2.64 -10.34 18.06
CA THR A 430 -2.31 -10.86 16.72
C THR A 430 -0.84 -10.59 16.41
N ASN A 431 -0.11 -11.61 15.97
CA ASN A 431 1.23 -11.45 15.41
C ASN A 431 1.10 -11.24 13.90
N ILE A 432 1.20 -10.00 13.44
CA ILE A 432 1.09 -9.66 12.01
C ILE A 432 2.37 -10.10 11.29
N VAL A 433 3.53 -9.72 11.83
CA VAL A 433 4.85 -10.12 11.30
C VAL A 433 5.91 -10.00 12.39
N GLY A 434 6.86 -10.93 12.42
CA GLY A 434 7.99 -10.89 13.35
C GLY A 434 9.00 -9.80 12.95
N PHE A 435 9.75 -9.27 13.92
CA PHE A 435 10.86 -8.37 13.62
C PHE A 435 12.18 -9.13 13.45
N ASN A 436 12.96 -8.77 12.43
CA ASN A 436 14.35 -9.21 12.30
C ASN A 436 15.19 -8.60 13.44
N GLN A 437 15.96 -9.44 14.12
CA GLN A 437 16.81 -9.05 15.25
C GLN A 437 18.26 -9.50 15.10
N THR A 438 18.65 -9.97 13.91
CA THR A 438 20.01 -10.46 13.62
C THR A 438 20.72 -9.58 12.59
N PRO A 439 21.88 -8.98 12.92
CA PRO A 439 22.82 -8.45 11.91
C PRO A 439 23.38 -9.65 11.11
N PRO A 440 23.40 -9.66 9.77
CA PRO A 440 23.65 -8.51 8.88
C PRO A 440 22.43 -7.97 8.09
N GLY A 441 21.20 -8.44 8.33
CA GLY A 441 20.01 -7.79 7.77
C GLY A 441 19.67 -6.51 8.54
N ASP A 442 18.77 -5.69 7.99
CA ASP A 442 18.31 -4.49 8.68
C ASP A 442 17.48 -4.90 9.91
N PHE A 443 17.92 -4.41 11.07
CA PHE A 443 17.33 -4.79 12.34
C PHE A 443 16.06 -3.96 12.55
N GLY A 444 14.98 -4.63 12.94
CA GLY A 444 13.68 -3.97 13.07
C GLY A 444 12.81 -4.04 11.82
N ASP A 445 13.33 -4.59 10.74
CA ASP A 445 12.59 -5.02 9.55
C ASP A 445 11.70 -6.22 9.81
N TRP A 446 10.97 -6.66 8.79
CA TRP A 446 10.26 -7.94 8.85
C TRP A 446 11.23 -9.11 8.90
N LEU A 447 10.92 -10.07 9.76
CA LEU A 447 11.64 -11.32 9.85
C LEU A 447 11.56 -12.06 8.51
N SER A 448 12.72 -12.38 7.95
CA SER A 448 12.84 -13.05 6.67
C SER A 448 12.83 -14.58 6.82
N GLU A 449 12.01 -15.26 6.02
CA GLU A 449 12.05 -16.71 5.85
C GLU A 449 13.23 -17.13 4.94
N PRO A 450 13.72 -18.38 5.01
CA PRO A 450 14.73 -18.87 4.09
C PRO A 450 14.28 -18.76 2.62
N CYS A 451 15.19 -18.42 1.71
CA CYS A 451 14.86 -18.35 0.29
C CYS A 451 14.56 -19.75 -0.31
N PRO A 452 13.56 -19.89 -1.20
CA PRO A 452 12.55 -18.87 -1.53
C PRO A 452 11.59 -18.66 -0.37
N GLN A 453 11.32 -17.39 -0.03
CA GLN A 453 10.35 -16.99 0.99
C GLN A 453 8.95 -17.46 0.58
N HIS A 454 8.20 -18.06 1.50
CA HIS A 454 6.80 -18.40 1.28
C HIS A 454 5.92 -17.14 1.35
N HIS A 455 6.34 -16.16 2.15
CA HIS A 455 5.68 -14.87 2.31
C HIS A 455 6.65 -13.71 2.01
N PRO A 456 6.90 -13.37 0.73
CA PRO A 456 7.69 -12.21 0.40
C PRO A 456 6.89 -10.93 0.75
N PHE A 457 7.49 -10.10 1.57
CA PHE A 457 7.02 -8.77 1.97
C PHE A 457 8.03 -7.71 1.54
N VAL A 458 7.62 -6.45 1.49
CA VAL A 458 8.51 -5.35 1.11
C VAL A 458 9.63 -5.17 2.14
N GLN A 459 9.31 -5.22 3.44
CA GLN A 459 10.34 -5.06 4.49
C GLN A 459 11.13 -6.32 4.83
N ASN A 460 11.00 -7.40 4.06
CA ASN A 460 11.96 -8.52 4.11
C ASN A 460 12.65 -8.75 2.77
N ALA A 461 12.82 -7.68 1.98
CA ALA A 461 13.54 -7.65 0.70
C ALA A 461 15.05 -7.86 0.86
N PHE A 462 15.45 -8.93 1.54
CA PHE A 462 16.83 -9.26 1.86
C PHE A 462 17.23 -10.61 1.27
N GLY A 463 18.23 -10.62 0.39
CA GLY A 463 18.99 -11.82 0.02
C GLY A 463 18.29 -12.87 -0.86
N CYS A 464 17.01 -12.70 -1.21
CA CYS A 464 16.28 -13.65 -2.08
C CYS A 464 16.06 -13.12 -3.50
N PRO A 465 16.84 -13.56 -4.51
CA PRO A 465 16.55 -13.28 -5.91
C PRO A 465 15.29 -14.03 -6.36
N ASP A 466 14.76 -13.66 -7.53
CA ASP A 466 13.59 -14.28 -8.17
C ASP A 466 12.27 -14.14 -7.38
N GLN A 467 12.20 -13.20 -6.43
CA GLN A 467 11.00 -12.91 -5.65
C GLN A 467 10.64 -11.42 -5.71
N PHE A 468 9.34 -11.16 -5.82
CA PHE A 468 8.77 -9.82 -5.78
C PHE A 468 7.59 -9.79 -4.81
N SER A 469 7.30 -8.59 -4.31
CA SER A 469 6.13 -8.26 -3.50
C SER A 469 5.89 -6.77 -3.67
N ASP A 470 4.65 -6.34 -3.45
CA ASP A 470 4.29 -4.93 -3.43
C ASP A 470 3.58 -4.62 -2.11
N ILE A 471 3.70 -3.38 -1.64
CA ILE A 471 2.87 -2.88 -0.55
C ILE A 471 1.38 -2.91 -0.96
N SER A 472 0.51 -3.22 -0.01
CA SER A 472 -0.94 -3.15 -0.20
C SER A 472 -1.62 -2.71 1.10
N ALA A 473 -2.88 -2.31 1.04
CA ALA A 473 -3.66 -1.92 2.22
C ALA A 473 -3.73 -3.00 3.31
N THR A 474 -3.53 -4.28 2.96
CA THR A 474 -3.56 -5.41 3.89
C THR A 474 -2.18 -6.02 4.15
N SER A 475 -1.13 -5.54 3.48
CA SER A 475 0.23 -5.99 3.76
C SER A 475 0.69 -5.47 5.13
N PRO A 476 1.67 -6.11 5.78
CA PRO A 476 2.22 -5.61 7.03
C PRO A 476 2.74 -4.17 6.94
N GLU A 477 3.30 -3.76 5.79
CA GLU A 477 3.74 -2.39 5.53
C GLU A 477 2.58 -1.41 5.44
N GLY A 478 1.53 -1.74 4.68
CA GLY A 478 0.35 -0.88 4.57
C GLY A 478 -0.33 -0.67 5.92
N ILE A 479 -0.49 -1.74 6.70
CA ILE A 479 -1.04 -1.65 8.06
C ILE A 479 -0.12 -0.82 8.98
N ASN A 480 1.20 -0.96 8.85
CA ASN A 480 2.15 -0.21 9.67
C ASN A 480 2.15 1.28 9.33
N LEU A 481 2.25 1.64 8.04
CA LEU A 481 2.18 3.03 7.59
C LEU A 481 0.85 3.69 8.01
N ASP A 482 -0.27 2.98 7.87
CA ASP A 482 -1.59 3.38 8.38
C ASP A 482 -1.53 3.80 9.85
N VAL A 483 -1.17 2.87 10.73
CA VAL A 483 -1.20 3.12 12.19
C VAL A 483 -0.11 4.05 12.72
N ILE A 484 0.87 4.44 11.90
CA ILE A 484 1.85 5.48 12.26
C ILE A 484 1.47 6.86 11.71
N GLY A 485 0.38 6.98 10.96
CA GLY A 485 -0.21 8.24 10.54
C GLY A 485 -0.30 8.49 9.04
N TYR A 486 -0.38 7.44 8.21
CA TYR A 486 -0.71 7.60 6.78
C TYR A 486 -2.08 7.00 6.49
N ASP A 487 -3.11 7.82 6.40
CA ASP A 487 -4.46 7.36 6.19
C ASP A 487 -4.60 6.58 4.88
N LEU A 488 -4.91 5.28 4.97
CA LEU A 488 -5.31 4.51 3.80
C LEU A 488 -6.49 5.22 3.12
N VAL A 489 -6.43 5.37 1.80
CA VAL A 489 -7.58 5.80 1.01
C VAL A 489 -8.73 4.89 1.42
N ASN A 490 -9.81 5.50 1.92
CA ASN A 490 -11.05 4.82 2.27
C ASN A 490 -11.65 4.21 1.00
N THR A 491 -11.10 3.05 0.62
CA THR A 491 -11.55 2.29 -0.52
C THR A 491 -12.71 1.44 -0.04
N THR A 492 -13.92 1.81 -0.45
CA THR A 492 -15.03 0.88 -0.30
C THR A 492 -14.70 -0.32 -1.18
N THR A 493 -14.45 -1.47 -0.54
CA THR A 493 -14.19 -2.74 -1.24
C THR A 493 -15.27 -2.91 -2.29
N PRO A 494 -14.92 -3.18 -3.55
CA PRO A 494 -15.92 -3.21 -4.58
C PRO A 494 -16.84 -4.42 -4.41
N TYR A 495 -18.13 -4.18 -4.60
CA TYR A 495 -19.19 -5.16 -4.42
C TYR A 495 -20.28 -4.97 -5.48
N LEU A 496 -21.05 -6.03 -5.72
CA LEU A 496 -22.22 -5.99 -6.59
C LEU A 496 -23.40 -5.40 -5.80
N ALA A 497 -23.70 -4.12 -6.02
CA ALA A 497 -24.74 -3.41 -5.26
C ALA A 497 -26.15 -3.68 -5.80
N ASN A 498 -26.24 -4.03 -7.07
CA ASN A 498 -27.48 -4.40 -7.72
C ASN A 498 -27.21 -5.50 -8.73
N LEU A 499 -28.19 -6.39 -8.81
CA LEU A 499 -28.24 -7.45 -9.80
C LEU A 499 -29.67 -7.49 -10.35
N SER A 500 -29.80 -7.50 -11.67
CA SER A 500 -31.09 -7.41 -12.35
C SER A 500 -31.13 -8.23 -13.63
N THR A 501 -32.33 -8.66 -14.03
CA THR A 501 -32.53 -9.27 -15.35
C THR A 501 -33.82 -8.81 -15.98
N ARG A 502 -33.73 -8.35 -17.23
CA ARG A 502 -34.87 -8.08 -18.11
C ARG A 502 -35.05 -9.23 -19.09
N ALA A 503 -36.26 -9.76 -19.16
CA ALA A 503 -36.64 -10.75 -20.16
C ALA A 503 -38.16 -10.76 -20.37
N PHE A 504 -38.60 -11.42 -21.43
CA PHE A 504 -40.02 -11.64 -21.70
C PHE A 504 -40.56 -12.76 -20.82
N VAL A 505 -41.39 -12.42 -19.84
CA VAL A 505 -41.99 -13.37 -18.90
C VAL A 505 -43.20 -14.03 -19.56
N GLN A 506 -43.20 -15.36 -19.61
CA GLN A 506 -44.30 -16.18 -20.12
C GLN A 506 -45.04 -16.89 -18.97
N THR A 507 -45.77 -17.96 -19.28
CA THR A 507 -46.53 -18.76 -18.30
C THR A 507 -45.86 -20.10 -18.03
N SER A 508 -46.36 -20.84 -17.03
CA SER A 508 -45.91 -22.20 -16.70
C SER A 508 -44.40 -22.25 -16.40
N ASP A 509 -43.64 -23.06 -17.14
CA ASP A 509 -42.21 -23.28 -16.92
C ASP A 509 -41.33 -22.15 -17.46
N ASN A 510 -41.91 -21.24 -18.27
CA ASN A 510 -41.22 -20.12 -18.93
C ASN A 510 -41.39 -18.78 -18.18
N VAL A 511 -41.69 -18.83 -16.88
CA VAL A 511 -41.62 -17.64 -16.04
C VAL A 511 -40.18 -17.20 -15.83
N MET A 512 -39.98 -15.94 -15.43
CA MET A 512 -38.65 -15.44 -15.09
C MET A 512 -38.30 -15.84 -13.66
N ILE A 513 -37.11 -16.41 -13.49
CA ILE A 513 -36.64 -16.94 -12.21
C ILE A 513 -35.24 -16.40 -11.97
N GLY A 514 -35.11 -15.42 -11.07
CA GLY A 514 -33.84 -14.86 -10.62
C GLY A 514 -33.37 -15.55 -9.34
N GLY A 515 -32.34 -16.39 -9.44
CA GLY A 515 -31.62 -16.93 -8.28
C GLY A 515 -30.52 -15.98 -7.82
N PHE A 516 -30.31 -15.86 -6.51
CA PHE A 516 -29.21 -15.10 -5.92
C PHE A 516 -28.77 -15.72 -4.61
N MET A 517 -27.52 -15.45 -4.21
CA MET A 517 -26.95 -15.97 -2.97
C MET A 517 -26.56 -14.84 -2.02
N VAL A 518 -26.92 -15.01 -0.75
CA VAL A 518 -26.38 -14.23 0.35
C VAL A 518 -25.23 -15.03 0.96
N GLN A 519 -24.02 -14.48 0.89
CA GLN A 519 -22.82 -15.12 1.43
C GLN A 519 -22.30 -14.30 2.61
N GLY A 520 -21.92 -14.98 3.70
CA GLY A 520 -21.47 -14.31 4.91
C GLY A 520 -21.93 -15.01 6.18
N THR A 521 -21.84 -14.30 7.29
CA THR A 521 -22.19 -14.83 8.63
C THR A 521 -23.44 -14.19 9.24
N GLN A 522 -23.89 -13.04 8.73
CA GLN A 522 -25.08 -12.33 9.23
C GLN A 522 -26.17 -12.25 8.14
N PRO A 523 -27.43 -11.95 8.49
CA PRO A 523 -28.47 -11.65 7.52
C PRO A 523 -28.16 -10.38 6.70
N LYS A 524 -28.52 -10.39 5.41
CA LYS A 524 -28.37 -9.25 4.49
C LYS A 524 -29.71 -8.57 4.29
N ARG A 525 -29.77 -7.25 4.49
CA ARG A 525 -30.98 -6.46 4.20
C ARG A 525 -31.02 -6.16 2.70
N VAL A 526 -32.07 -6.61 2.02
CA VAL A 526 -32.27 -6.42 0.59
C VAL A 526 -33.66 -5.88 0.28
N ILE A 527 -33.80 -5.27 -0.90
CA ILE A 527 -35.09 -5.08 -1.57
C ILE A 527 -35.08 -5.79 -2.91
N LEU A 528 -36.11 -6.61 -3.14
CA LEU A 528 -36.39 -7.23 -4.42
C LEU A 528 -37.54 -6.51 -5.09
N ARG A 529 -37.45 -6.33 -6.41
CA ARG A 529 -38.47 -5.65 -7.21
C ARG A 529 -38.82 -6.45 -8.46
N ALA A 530 -40.07 -6.36 -8.88
CA ALA A 530 -40.50 -6.73 -10.22
C ALA A 530 -41.14 -5.52 -10.89
N ILE A 531 -40.45 -4.99 -11.89
CA ILE A 531 -40.80 -3.77 -12.64
C ILE A 531 -41.40 -4.18 -13.98
N GLY A 532 -42.52 -3.57 -14.33
CA GLY A 532 -43.31 -3.90 -15.51
C GLY A 532 -43.78 -2.65 -16.21
N PRO A 533 -44.90 -2.03 -15.77
CA PRO A 533 -45.48 -0.84 -16.41
C PRO A 533 -44.47 0.29 -16.66
N GLU A 534 -43.53 0.54 -15.75
CA GLU A 534 -42.52 1.59 -15.89
C GLU A 534 -41.62 1.40 -17.11
N LEU A 535 -41.37 0.16 -17.54
CA LEU A 535 -40.49 -0.13 -18.66
C LEU A 535 -40.99 0.52 -19.96
N SER A 536 -42.31 0.71 -20.10
CA SER A 536 -42.90 1.42 -21.25
C SER A 536 -42.39 2.85 -21.37
N GLN A 537 -42.14 3.51 -20.24
CA GLN A 537 -41.63 4.88 -20.19
C GLN A 537 -40.16 4.95 -20.65
N HIS A 538 -39.44 3.83 -20.53
CA HIS A 538 -38.07 3.65 -21.01
C HIS A 538 -37.99 3.10 -22.44
N GLY A 539 -39.12 3.10 -23.18
CA GLY A 539 -39.18 2.67 -24.57
C GLY A 539 -39.13 1.14 -24.76
N VAL A 540 -39.34 0.36 -23.70
CA VAL A 540 -39.41 -1.10 -23.79
C VAL A 540 -40.80 -1.50 -24.29
N PRO A 541 -40.91 -2.21 -25.43
CA PRO A 541 -42.19 -2.66 -25.94
C PRO A 541 -42.77 -3.80 -25.09
N ASN A 542 -44.09 -3.98 -25.14
CA ASN A 542 -44.80 -5.11 -24.51
C ASN A 542 -44.52 -5.30 -23.01
N ALA A 543 -44.30 -4.21 -22.27
CA ALA A 543 -44.08 -4.25 -20.84
C ALA A 543 -45.24 -4.95 -20.11
N MET A 544 -44.91 -5.79 -19.12
CA MET A 544 -45.88 -6.50 -18.29
C MET A 544 -46.71 -5.49 -17.49
N ALA A 545 -48.03 -5.60 -17.53
CA ALA A 545 -48.93 -4.62 -16.91
C ALA A 545 -49.07 -4.76 -15.38
N ASP A 546 -48.88 -5.97 -14.84
CA ASP A 546 -49.11 -6.26 -13.42
C ASP A 546 -48.23 -7.46 -13.00
N PRO A 547 -46.96 -7.20 -12.62
CA PRO A 547 -46.03 -8.23 -12.20
C PRO A 547 -46.25 -8.66 -10.74
N ILE A 548 -46.34 -9.97 -10.51
CA ILE A 548 -46.24 -10.65 -9.21
C ILE A 548 -44.78 -11.03 -8.98
N LEU A 549 -44.28 -10.78 -7.77
CA LEU A 549 -42.98 -11.23 -7.26
C LEU A 549 -43.19 -12.24 -6.12
N GLU A 550 -42.58 -13.42 -6.24
CA GLU A 550 -42.53 -14.45 -5.21
C GLU A 550 -41.08 -14.70 -4.80
N LEU A 551 -40.79 -14.74 -3.50
CA LEU A 551 -39.46 -15.05 -2.95
C LEU A 551 -39.48 -16.41 -2.26
N HIS A 552 -38.51 -17.25 -2.59
CA HIS A 552 -38.39 -18.63 -2.11
C HIS A 552 -37.01 -18.87 -1.49
N ASP A 553 -36.95 -19.77 -0.51
CA ASP A 553 -35.70 -20.24 0.10
C ASP A 553 -35.01 -21.35 -0.72
N ALA A 554 -33.88 -21.87 -0.21
CA ALA A 554 -33.10 -22.92 -0.86
C ALA A 554 -33.83 -24.27 -1.02
N ASN A 555 -34.95 -24.48 -0.30
CA ASN A 555 -35.79 -25.67 -0.43
C ASN A 555 -37.01 -25.41 -1.34
N GLU A 556 -36.99 -24.31 -2.10
CA GLU A 556 -38.09 -23.82 -2.94
C GLU A 556 -39.36 -23.45 -2.14
N ALA A 557 -39.28 -23.31 -0.81
CA ALA A 557 -40.42 -22.94 0.01
C ALA A 557 -40.69 -21.43 -0.14
N PRO A 558 -41.95 -21.01 -0.36
CA PRO A 558 -42.28 -19.58 -0.47
C PRO A 558 -42.12 -18.90 0.89
N ILE A 559 -41.33 -17.81 0.92
CA ILE A 559 -41.05 -17.02 2.13
C ILE A 559 -41.60 -15.60 2.08
N ALA A 560 -41.93 -15.07 0.90
CA ALA A 560 -42.67 -13.82 0.73
C ALA A 560 -43.30 -13.73 -0.68
N SER A 561 -44.35 -12.93 -0.83
CA SER A 561 -44.86 -12.55 -2.15
C SER A 561 -45.43 -11.15 -2.14
N ASN A 562 -45.43 -10.47 -3.29
CA ASN A 562 -46.13 -9.21 -3.48
C ASN A 562 -46.57 -9.07 -4.95
N ASN A 563 -47.62 -8.30 -5.20
CA ASN A 563 -48.03 -7.85 -6.54
C ASN A 563 -48.29 -6.33 -6.61
N ASN A 564 -48.22 -5.60 -5.49
CA ASN A 564 -48.41 -4.15 -5.43
C ASN A 564 -47.60 -3.57 -4.26
N TRP A 565 -46.52 -2.82 -4.54
CA TRP A 565 -45.59 -2.35 -3.51
C TRP A 565 -46.22 -1.37 -2.49
N GLN A 566 -47.31 -0.70 -2.87
CA GLN A 566 -48.07 0.20 -1.97
C GLN A 566 -48.91 -0.54 -0.94
N THR A 567 -48.94 -1.88 -1.00
CA THR A 567 -49.59 -2.76 -0.04
C THR A 567 -48.63 -3.86 0.40
N THR A 568 -48.54 -4.12 1.69
CA THR A 568 -47.72 -5.21 2.21
C THR A 568 -48.55 -6.48 2.33
N ILE A 569 -48.08 -7.59 1.75
CA ILE A 569 -48.60 -8.93 2.02
C ILE A 569 -47.78 -9.53 3.18
N ILE A 570 -48.39 -9.64 4.36
CA ILE A 570 -47.75 -10.23 5.54
C ILE A 570 -47.76 -11.75 5.42
N GLY A 571 -46.59 -12.38 5.58
CA GLY A 571 -46.41 -13.82 5.48
C GLY A 571 -44.94 -14.20 5.39
N GLY A 572 -44.60 -15.40 5.88
CA GLY A 572 -43.23 -15.91 5.90
C GLY A 572 -42.28 -14.99 6.67
N ILE A 573 -41.30 -14.41 5.97
CA ILE A 573 -40.29 -13.52 6.58
C ILE A 573 -40.79 -12.07 6.78
N ILE A 574 -41.87 -11.67 6.10
CA ILE A 574 -42.48 -10.34 6.26
C ILE A 574 -43.42 -10.37 7.46
N THR A 575 -43.06 -9.66 8.53
CA THR A 575 -43.81 -9.67 9.81
C THR A 575 -44.54 -8.37 10.13
N SER A 576 -44.30 -7.30 9.37
CA SER A 576 -44.90 -5.98 9.54
C SER A 576 -45.07 -5.26 8.20
N ASP A 577 -45.83 -4.16 8.18
CA ASP A 577 -45.99 -3.30 7.00
C ASP A 577 -44.64 -2.67 6.58
N GLN A 578 -44.34 -2.69 5.28
CA GLN A 578 -43.04 -2.30 4.71
C GLN A 578 -43.14 -1.06 3.80
N VAL A 579 -44.33 -0.53 3.52
CA VAL A 579 -44.54 0.54 2.52
C VAL A 579 -43.67 1.77 2.82
N GLN A 580 -43.62 2.20 4.07
CA GLN A 580 -42.81 3.35 4.47
C GLN A 580 -41.31 3.07 4.36
N GLU A 581 -40.86 1.85 4.70
CA GLU A 581 -39.46 1.45 4.59
C GLU A 581 -39.02 1.39 3.12
N ILE A 582 -39.87 0.85 2.24
CA ILE A 582 -39.66 0.82 0.79
C ILE A 582 -39.52 2.24 0.23
N GLN A 583 -40.38 3.18 0.64
CA GLN A 583 -40.24 4.59 0.24
C GLN A 583 -38.93 5.21 0.75
N ASN A 584 -38.59 4.98 2.02
CA ASN A 584 -37.40 5.55 2.64
C ASN A 584 -36.10 4.98 2.06
N SER A 585 -36.12 3.78 1.49
CA SER A 585 -34.96 3.16 0.85
C SER A 585 -34.51 3.89 -0.42
N GLY A 586 -35.38 4.72 -1.03
CA GLY A 586 -35.13 5.33 -2.34
C GLY A 586 -35.33 4.36 -3.53
N HIS A 587 -35.74 3.12 -3.27
CA HIS A 587 -35.96 2.08 -4.29
C HIS A 587 -37.44 1.71 -4.48
N ALA A 588 -38.38 2.53 -4.04
CA ALA A 588 -39.80 2.29 -4.33
C ALA A 588 -40.04 2.28 -5.85
N PRO A 589 -40.74 1.27 -6.40
CA PRO A 589 -41.26 1.35 -7.77
C PRO A 589 -42.15 2.59 -7.93
N GLY A 590 -42.15 3.22 -9.09
CA GLY A 590 -42.96 4.40 -9.37
C GLY A 590 -44.35 4.10 -9.92
N ASP A 591 -44.61 2.89 -10.46
CA ASP A 591 -45.97 2.44 -10.76
C ASP A 591 -46.56 1.63 -9.59
N PRO A 592 -47.80 1.90 -9.15
CA PRO A 592 -48.41 1.19 -8.02
C PRO A 592 -48.66 -0.30 -8.27
N ASN A 593 -48.76 -0.75 -9.53
CA ASN A 593 -48.99 -2.17 -9.88
C ASN A 593 -47.68 -2.99 -9.88
N GLU A 594 -46.55 -2.38 -9.54
CA GLU A 594 -45.27 -3.08 -9.48
C GLU A 594 -45.04 -3.69 -8.11
N SER A 595 -44.23 -4.74 -8.07
CA SER A 595 -43.97 -5.47 -6.83
C SER A 595 -42.68 -5.04 -6.17
N ALA A 596 -42.70 -4.96 -4.83
CA ALA A 596 -41.50 -4.89 -4.03
C ALA A 596 -41.62 -5.74 -2.76
N ILE A 597 -40.52 -6.38 -2.38
CA ILE A 597 -40.36 -7.15 -1.14
C ILE A 597 -39.08 -6.67 -0.47
N MET A 598 -39.15 -6.23 0.79
CA MET A 598 -37.96 -5.93 1.58
C MET A 598 -37.74 -7.03 2.62
N ALA A 599 -36.52 -7.54 2.78
CA ALA A 599 -36.26 -8.65 3.70
C ALA A 599 -34.83 -8.66 4.24
N ASP A 600 -34.66 -9.16 5.47
CA ASP A 600 -33.38 -9.55 6.04
C ASP A 600 -33.16 -11.04 5.79
N LEU A 601 -32.32 -11.38 4.82
CA LEU A 601 -32.12 -12.75 4.38
C LEU A 601 -30.88 -13.36 5.03
N PRO A 602 -30.99 -14.43 5.82
CA PRO A 602 -29.84 -15.18 6.31
C PRO A 602 -28.93 -15.67 5.17
N PRO A 603 -27.66 -16.01 5.44
CA PRO A 603 -26.78 -16.62 4.44
C PRO A 603 -27.41 -17.88 3.82
N GLY A 604 -27.43 -17.96 2.50
CA GLY A 604 -28.10 -19.02 1.76
C GLY A 604 -28.48 -18.65 0.32
N ASN A 605 -29.10 -19.61 -0.36
CA ASN A 605 -29.58 -19.47 -1.73
C ASN A 605 -31.06 -19.07 -1.72
N TYR A 606 -31.43 -18.13 -2.58
CA TYR A 606 -32.79 -17.64 -2.72
C TYR A 606 -33.21 -17.56 -4.18
N THR A 607 -34.51 -17.65 -4.42
CA THR A 607 -35.08 -17.56 -5.75
C THR A 607 -36.24 -16.55 -5.76
N ALA A 608 -36.16 -15.59 -6.68
CA ALA A 608 -37.22 -14.64 -7.00
C ALA A 608 -37.93 -15.07 -8.28
N ILE A 609 -39.23 -15.31 -8.23
CA ILE A 609 -40.04 -15.71 -9.38
C ILE A 609 -40.94 -14.55 -9.76
N VAL A 610 -40.90 -14.16 -11.04
CA VAL A 610 -41.77 -13.11 -11.59
C VAL A 610 -42.81 -13.72 -12.52
N ARG A 611 -44.08 -13.39 -12.29
CA ARG A 611 -45.25 -13.85 -13.06
C ARG A 611 -46.20 -12.69 -13.35
N GLY A 612 -47.01 -12.77 -14.40
CA GLY A 612 -48.09 -11.81 -14.61
C GLY A 612 -49.37 -12.19 -13.86
N VAL A 613 -50.08 -11.21 -13.28
CA VAL A 613 -51.42 -11.44 -12.72
C VAL A 613 -52.33 -12.04 -13.80
N SER A 614 -53.12 -13.05 -13.40
CA SER A 614 -54.00 -13.80 -14.30
C SER A 614 -53.30 -14.46 -15.50
N ASN A 615 -52.03 -14.88 -15.32
CA ASN A 615 -51.19 -15.50 -16.37
C ASN A 615 -50.97 -14.59 -17.58
N THR A 616 -50.92 -13.28 -17.37
CA THR A 616 -50.47 -12.34 -18.40
C THR A 616 -48.99 -12.52 -18.69
N THR A 617 -48.58 -12.13 -19.89
CA THR A 617 -47.19 -12.24 -20.38
C THR A 617 -46.72 -10.87 -20.84
N GLY A 618 -45.42 -10.62 -20.77
CA GLY A 618 -44.82 -9.35 -21.18
C GLY A 618 -43.39 -9.21 -20.67
N VAL A 619 -42.72 -8.14 -21.06
CA VAL A 619 -41.37 -7.83 -20.58
C VAL A 619 -41.46 -7.33 -19.14
N ALA A 620 -40.70 -7.97 -18.24
CA ALA A 620 -40.53 -7.50 -16.88
C ALA A 620 -39.04 -7.45 -16.53
N LEU A 621 -38.71 -6.77 -15.43
CA LEU A 621 -37.38 -6.65 -14.87
C LEU A 621 -37.44 -7.12 -13.42
N VAL A 622 -36.68 -8.17 -13.09
CA VAL A 622 -36.46 -8.59 -11.69
C VAL A 622 -35.16 -7.98 -11.19
N GLU A 623 -35.16 -7.44 -9.98
CA GLU A 623 -33.99 -6.78 -9.40
C GLU A 623 -33.84 -7.13 -7.93
N VAL A 624 -32.61 -7.21 -7.47
CA VAL A 624 -32.24 -7.23 -6.05
C VAL A 624 -31.23 -6.12 -5.79
N TYR A 625 -31.49 -5.31 -4.75
CA TYR A 625 -30.58 -4.28 -4.26
C TYR A 625 -30.12 -4.62 -2.86
N ASP A 626 -28.82 -4.45 -2.63
CA ASP A 626 -28.24 -4.43 -1.30
C ASP A 626 -28.57 -3.08 -0.63
N LEU A 627 -29.27 -3.12 0.52
CA LEU A 627 -29.62 -1.93 1.30
C LEU A 627 -28.65 -1.69 2.47
N SER A 628 -27.66 -2.55 2.64
CA SER A 628 -26.67 -2.48 3.72
C SER A 628 -25.27 -2.72 3.15
N PRO A 629 -24.47 -1.66 2.89
CA PRO A 629 -23.17 -1.76 2.21
C PRO A 629 -22.06 -2.37 3.09
N SER A 630 -22.41 -3.24 4.05
CA SER A 630 -21.44 -3.97 4.87
C SER A 630 -20.68 -5.03 4.04
N LEU A 631 -19.42 -5.24 4.41
CA LEU A 631 -18.49 -6.17 3.76
C LEU A 631 -18.76 -7.66 4.08
N ASP A 632 -19.57 -7.93 5.10
CA ASP A 632 -20.15 -9.24 5.46
C ASP A 632 -21.56 -8.98 6.02
N PRO A 633 -22.62 -9.63 5.50
CA PRO A 633 -22.66 -10.49 4.31
C PRO A 633 -22.60 -9.69 3.00
N ILE A 634 -22.46 -10.35 1.85
CA ILE A 634 -22.54 -9.76 0.49
C ILE A 634 -23.58 -10.49 -0.38
N LEU A 635 -23.97 -9.89 -1.51
CA LEU A 635 -24.63 -10.59 -2.61
C LEU A 635 -23.54 -11.21 -3.52
N ALA A 636 -23.40 -12.53 -3.50
CA ALA A 636 -22.30 -13.22 -4.17
C ALA A 636 -22.55 -13.43 -5.67
N ASN A 637 -23.81 -13.57 -6.09
CA ASN A 637 -24.17 -13.78 -7.50
C ASN A 637 -25.64 -13.46 -7.80
N ILE A 638 -25.94 -13.32 -9.09
CA ILE A 638 -27.29 -13.54 -9.65
C ILE A 638 -27.19 -14.53 -10.81
N SER A 639 -28.20 -15.39 -10.92
CA SER A 639 -28.39 -16.33 -12.04
C SER A 639 -29.86 -16.25 -12.43
N THR A 640 -30.17 -15.78 -13.64
CA THR A 640 -31.57 -15.67 -14.07
C THR A 640 -31.89 -16.61 -15.21
N ARG A 641 -32.90 -17.45 -15.00
CA ARG A 641 -33.50 -18.32 -16.02
C ARG A 641 -34.67 -17.65 -16.69
N SER A 642 -34.64 -17.60 -18.01
CA SER A 642 -35.78 -17.16 -18.83
C SER A 642 -35.66 -17.67 -20.27
N PHE A 643 -36.75 -17.53 -21.03
CA PHE A 643 -36.81 -17.89 -22.44
C PHE A 643 -36.26 -16.74 -23.29
N VAL A 644 -35.08 -16.93 -23.89
CA VAL A 644 -34.41 -15.96 -24.76
C VAL A 644 -35.11 -15.92 -26.11
N GLN A 645 -35.58 -14.74 -26.50
CA GLN A 645 -36.18 -14.49 -27.82
C GLN A 645 -35.23 -13.71 -28.74
N THR A 646 -35.76 -13.08 -29.78
CA THR A 646 -34.99 -12.33 -30.78
C THR A 646 -35.33 -10.83 -30.71
N GLY A 647 -34.54 -9.99 -31.39
CA GLY A 647 -34.80 -8.55 -31.42
C GLY A 647 -34.64 -7.89 -30.05
N ASP A 648 -35.68 -7.19 -29.61
CA ASP A 648 -35.71 -6.44 -28.34
C ASP A 648 -36.02 -7.34 -27.12
N ASP A 649 -36.52 -8.56 -27.36
CA ASP A 649 -36.95 -9.52 -26.33
C ASP A 649 -35.83 -10.51 -25.92
N VAL A 650 -34.57 -10.13 -26.14
CA VAL A 650 -33.42 -10.88 -25.64
C VAL A 650 -33.30 -10.80 -24.13
N MET A 651 -32.56 -11.74 -23.54
CA MET A 651 -32.28 -11.73 -22.11
C MET A 651 -31.14 -10.75 -21.83
N ILE A 652 -31.35 -9.90 -20.83
CA ILE A 652 -30.40 -8.87 -20.45
C ILE A 652 -30.17 -8.94 -18.95
N GLY A 653 -28.97 -9.33 -18.53
CA GLY A 653 -28.51 -9.25 -17.14
C GLY A 653 -27.85 -7.90 -16.87
N GLY A 654 -28.42 -7.10 -15.97
CA GLY A 654 -27.83 -5.86 -15.50
C GLY A 654 -27.15 -6.04 -14.14
N PHE A 655 -26.05 -5.34 -13.91
CA PHE A 655 -25.43 -5.30 -12.58
C PHE A 655 -24.68 -3.99 -12.37
N ILE A 656 -24.56 -3.59 -11.10
CA ILE A 656 -23.84 -2.38 -10.69
C ILE A 656 -22.66 -2.78 -9.83
N VAL A 657 -21.47 -2.40 -10.29
CA VAL A 657 -20.26 -2.42 -9.46
C VAL A 657 -20.23 -1.11 -8.68
N GLN A 658 -20.30 -1.20 -7.36
CA GLN A 658 -20.01 -0.09 -6.46
C GLN A 658 -18.68 -0.34 -5.74
N GLY A 659 -18.19 0.69 -5.06
CA GLY A 659 -16.84 0.70 -4.50
C GLY A 659 -16.01 1.80 -5.12
N THR A 660 -14.74 1.87 -4.74
CA THR A 660 -13.76 2.77 -5.36
C THR A 660 -12.74 2.03 -6.23
N GLN A 661 -12.72 0.70 -6.19
CA GLN A 661 -11.80 -0.15 -6.96
C GLN A 661 -12.54 -0.97 -8.02
N PRO A 662 -11.87 -1.46 -9.07
CA PRO A 662 -12.45 -2.43 -10.00
C PRO A 662 -12.82 -3.75 -9.33
N LYS A 663 -13.92 -4.36 -9.78
CA LYS A 663 -14.40 -5.66 -9.31
C LYS A 663 -14.13 -6.74 -10.32
N ASN A 664 -13.47 -7.82 -9.90
CA ASN A 664 -13.32 -8.99 -10.74
C ASN A 664 -14.63 -9.81 -10.73
N VAL A 665 -15.15 -10.09 -11.91
CA VAL A 665 -16.39 -10.84 -12.10
C VAL A 665 -16.24 -11.85 -13.23
N ILE A 666 -17.04 -12.91 -13.18
CA ILE A 666 -17.30 -13.77 -14.33
C ILE A 666 -18.78 -13.69 -14.72
N ILE A 667 -19.03 -13.43 -16.00
CA ILE A 667 -20.35 -13.42 -16.61
C ILE A 667 -20.46 -14.64 -17.52
N ARG A 668 -21.58 -15.38 -17.44
CA ARG A 668 -21.81 -16.59 -18.23
C ARG A 668 -23.19 -16.61 -18.87
N ALA A 669 -23.26 -17.23 -20.05
CA ALA A 669 -24.51 -17.57 -20.70
C ALA A 669 -24.57 -19.10 -20.89
N VAL A 670 -25.48 -19.75 -20.17
CA VAL A 670 -25.60 -21.22 -20.09
C VAL A 670 -26.89 -21.66 -20.78
N GLY A 671 -26.82 -22.69 -21.62
CA GLY A 671 -27.93 -23.12 -22.46
C GLY A 671 -27.99 -24.65 -22.54
N PRO A 672 -27.18 -25.32 -23.38
CA PRO A 672 -27.20 -26.77 -23.56
C PRO A 672 -27.17 -27.58 -22.26
N GLU A 673 -26.39 -27.13 -21.27
CA GLU A 673 -26.28 -27.77 -19.96
C GLU A 673 -27.60 -27.91 -19.23
N LEU A 674 -28.57 -27.02 -19.49
CA LEU A 674 -29.85 -27.02 -18.79
C LEU A 674 -30.67 -28.30 -19.06
N SER A 675 -30.38 -28.99 -20.18
CA SER A 675 -30.97 -30.29 -20.51
C SER A 675 -30.78 -31.32 -19.38
N GLN A 676 -29.60 -31.31 -18.74
CA GLN A 676 -29.26 -32.28 -17.70
C GLN A 676 -30.08 -32.07 -16.41
N TYR A 677 -30.59 -30.85 -16.21
CA TYR A 677 -31.45 -30.46 -15.10
C TYR A 677 -32.95 -30.57 -15.44
N GLY A 678 -33.29 -31.17 -16.58
CA GLY A 678 -34.67 -31.38 -17.00
C GLY A 678 -35.37 -30.12 -17.53
N VAL A 679 -34.61 -29.06 -17.86
CA VAL A 679 -35.18 -27.84 -18.44
C VAL A 679 -35.55 -28.10 -19.90
N PRO A 680 -36.80 -27.84 -20.32
CA PRO A 680 -37.23 -28.04 -21.70
C PRO A 680 -36.69 -26.94 -22.63
N ASN A 681 -36.37 -27.31 -23.88
CA ASN A 681 -35.99 -26.39 -24.97
C ASN A 681 -34.86 -25.40 -24.61
N PRO A 682 -33.70 -25.86 -24.12
CA PRO A 682 -32.57 -24.98 -23.88
C PRO A 682 -32.10 -24.28 -25.15
N LEU A 683 -31.58 -23.07 -24.99
CA LEU A 683 -30.92 -22.34 -26.06
C LEU A 683 -29.66 -23.10 -26.46
N ALA A 684 -29.60 -23.57 -27.71
CA ALA A 684 -28.58 -24.52 -28.14
C ALA A 684 -27.17 -23.93 -28.28
N ASP A 685 -27.07 -22.61 -28.46
CA ASP A 685 -25.81 -21.91 -28.76
C ASP A 685 -25.92 -20.44 -28.29
N PRO A 686 -25.66 -20.17 -26.99
CA PRO A 686 -25.75 -18.84 -26.42
C PRO A 686 -24.49 -17.99 -26.64
N THR A 687 -24.68 -16.78 -27.15
CA THR A 687 -23.67 -15.70 -27.23
C THR A 687 -23.83 -14.71 -26.07
N LEU A 688 -22.72 -14.05 -25.71
CA LEU A 688 -22.66 -13.07 -24.63
C LEU A 688 -22.00 -11.77 -25.11
N GLU A 689 -22.67 -10.64 -24.90
CA GLU A 689 -22.11 -9.29 -25.10
C GLU A 689 -22.11 -8.54 -23.76
N LEU A 690 -21.00 -7.87 -23.42
CA LEU A 690 -20.88 -7.04 -22.22
C LEU A 690 -20.76 -5.57 -22.63
N HIS A 691 -21.61 -4.73 -22.06
CA HIS A 691 -21.70 -3.30 -22.31
C HIS A 691 -21.48 -2.48 -21.04
N ASN A 692 -20.93 -1.28 -21.19
CA ASN A 692 -20.79 -0.31 -20.10
C ASN A 692 -22.05 0.56 -19.93
N GLY A 693 -22.08 1.43 -18.92
CA GLY A 693 -23.21 2.30 -18.59
C GLY A 693 -23.61 3.33 -19.67
N THR A 694 -22.81 3.51 -20.72
CA THR A 694 -23.17 4.33 -21.89
C THR A 694 -23.79 3.51 -23.02
N GLY A 695 -23.91 2.19 -22.85
CA GLY A 695 -24.37 1.24 -23.86
C GLY A 695 -23.28 0.77 -24.83
N GLY A 696 -22.04 1.22 -24.68
CA GLY A 696 -20.92 0.81 -25.52
C GLY A 696 -20.50 -0.63 -25.25
N LEU A 697 -20.33 -1.43 -26.31
CA LEU A 697 -19.80 -2.79 -26.24
C LEU A 697 -18.33 -2.76 -25.75
N ILE A 698 -18.03 -3.50 -24.69
CA ILE A 698 -16.70 -3.57 -24.08
C ILE A 698 -16.11 -4.99 -24.09
N ALA A 699 -16.91 -6.03 -24.23
CA ALA A 699 -16.43 -7.40 -24.44
C ALA A 699 -17.53 -8.26 -25.09
N SER A 700 -17.14 -9.36 -25.72
CA SER A 700 -18.07 -10.34 -26.28
C SER A 700 -17.47 -11.74 -26.23
N ASN A 701 -18.29 -12.76 -26.10
CA ASN A 701 -17.90 -14.16 -26.21
C ASN A 701 -19.03 -14.99 -26.87
N ASP A 702 -18.64 -16.11 -27.45
CA ASP A 702 -19.54 -17.05 -28.14
C ASP A 702 -19.31 -18.47 -27.61
N ASN A 703 -18.04 -18.90 -27.57
CA ASN A 703 -17.63 -20.16 -26.97
C ASN A 703 -16.56 -19.87 -25.91
N TRP A 704 -16.75 -20.32 -24.67
CA TRP A 704 -15.88 -19.98 -23.55
C TRP A 704 -14.45 -20.55 -23.70
N GLN A 705 -14.32 -21.66 -24.43
CA GLN A 705 -13.02 -22.27 -24.77
C GLN A 705 -12.23 -21.49 -25.82
N HIS A 706 -12.79 -20.39 -26.34
CA HIS A 706 -12.15 -19.54 -27.32
C HIS A 706 -12.32 -18.06 -26.95
N THR A 707 -11.22 -17.42 -26.53
CA THR A 707 -11.22 -16.01 -26.18
C THR A 707 -11.38 -15.12 -27.42
N ILE A 708 -12.33 -14.19 -27.39
CA ILE A 708 -12.45 -13.11 -28.37
C ILE A 708 -11.74 -11.87 -27.80
N ILE A 709 -10.57 -11.54 -28.35
CA ILE A 709 -9.81 -10.34 -27.95
C ILE A 709 -10.49 -9.10 -28.53
N GLY A 710 -10.80 -8.12 -27.66
CA GLY A 710 -11.48 -6.89 -28.04
C GLY A 710 -12.01 -6.13 -26.82
N GLY A 711 -12.04 -4.80 -26.93
CA GLY A 711 -12.47 -3.92 -25.84
C GLY A 711 -11.60 -4.07 -24.59
N ILE A 712 -12.17 -4.55 -23.48
CA ILE A 712 -11.45 -4.76 -22.21
C ILE A 712 -10.71 -6.11 -22.13
N ILE A 713 -10.98 -7.05 -23.05
CA ILE A 713 -10.28 -8.33 -23.12
C ILE A 713 -9.01 -8.15 -23.97
N THR A 714 -7.84 -8.15 -23.33
CA THR A 714 -6.54 -7.89 -23.97
C THR A 714 -5.67 -9.15 -24.15
N GLN A 715 -6.05 -10.26 -23.54
CA GLN A 715 -5.30 -11.52 -23.55
C GLN A 715 -6.26 -12.72 -23.46
N ASP A 716 -5.74 -13.93 -23.71
CA ASP A 716 -6.50 -15.17 -23.56
C ASP A 716 -6.99 -15.37 -22.11
N GLN A 717 -8.23 -15.81 -21.96
CA GLN A 717 -8.91 -15.93 -20.66
C GLN A 717 -9.32 -17.36 -20.31
N VAL A 718 -9.12 -18.36 -21.19
CA VAL A 718 -9.61 -19.73 -20.99
C VAL A 718 -9.11 -20.32 -19.67
N GLN A 719 -7.81 -20.21 -19.39
CA GLN A 719 -7.25 -20.72 -18.14
C GLN A 719 -7.79 -19.98 -16.90
N ASN A 720 -8.06 -18.68 -17.01
CA ASN A 720 -8.62 -17.90 -15.90
C ASN A 720 -10.09 -18.29 -15.64
N ILE A 721 -10.85 -18.58 -16.70
CA ILE A 721 -12.22 -19.08 -16.61
C ILE A 721 -12.23 -20.46 -15.93
N GLU A 722 -11.34 -21.38 -16.30
CA GLU A 722 -11.19 -22.67 -15.62
C GLU A 722 -10.80 -22.51 -14.14
N ASN A 723 -9.78 -21.69 -13.86
CA ASN A 723 -9.27 -21.47 -12.51
C ASN A 723 -10.30 -20.80 -11.60
N SER A 724 -11.27 -20.06 -12.17
CA SER A 724 -12.35 -19.44 -11.39
C SER A 724 -13.27 -20.47 -10.73
N GLY A 725 -13.28 -21.73 -11.19
CA GLY A 725 -14.24 -22.74 -10.75
C GLY A 725 -15.63 -22.57 -11.37
N HIS A 726 -15.82 -21.57 -12.23
CA HIS A 726 -17.07 -21.24 -12.90
C HIS A 726 -17.00 -21.43 -14.43
N ALA A 727 -16.16 -22.32 -14.95
CA ALA A 727 -16.23 -22.65 -16.39
C ALA A 727 -17.59 -23.28 -16.73
N PRO A 728 -18.27 -22.88 -17.82
CA PRO A 728 -19.36 -23.66 -18.38
C PRO A 728 -18.86 -25.06 -18.78
N GLY A 729 -19.68 -26.09 -18.62
CA GLY A 729 -19.32 -27.47 -18.93
C GLY A 729 -19.67 -27.88 -20.36
N ASP A 730 -20.52 -27.15 -21.09
CA ASP A 730 -20.66 -27.30 -22.54
C ASP A 730 -19.74 -26.31 -23.28
N ALA A 731 -19.09 -26.75 -24.34
CA ALA A 731 -18.13 -25.94 -25.09
C ALA A 731 -18.80 -24.82 -25.92
N SER A 732 -20.09 -24.96 -26.23
CA SER A 732 -20.89 -23.98 -26.98
C SER A 732 -21.45 -22.86 -26.12
N GLU A 733 -21.15 -22.86 -24.82
CA GLU A 733 -21.60 -21.81 -23.90
C GLU A 733 -20.61 -20.66 -23.83
N SER A 734 -21.09 -19.48 -23.47
CA SER A 734 -20.25 -18.27 -23.43
C SER A 734 -19.85 -17.91 -22.00
N ALA A 735 -18.61 -17.43 -21.84
CA ALA A 735 -18.16 -16.80 -20.60
C ALA A 735 -17.18 -15.64 -20.84
N ILE A 736 -17.26 -14.62 -19.98
CA ILE A 736 -16.35 -13.47 -19.95
C ILE A 736 -15.89 -13.29 -18.51
N ILE A 737 -14.58 -13.28 -18.26
CA ILE A 737 -14.00 -12.82 -17.00
C ILE A 737 -13.50 -11.38 -17.17
N ALA A 738 -13.85 -10.49 -16.26
CA ALA A 738 -13.53 -9.08 -16.41
C ALA A 738 -13.29 -8.40 -15.06
N ASN A 739 -12.29 -7.51 -15.03
CA ASN A 739 -12.07 -6.61 -13.91
C ASN A 739 -12.70 -5.25 -14.23
N LEU A 740 -13.83 -4.94 -13.61
CA LEU A 740 -14.74 -3.87 -14.01
C LEU A 740 -14.69 -2.70 -13.02
N PRO A 741 -14.32 -1.48 -13.44
CA PRO A 741 -14.41 -0.28 -12.59
C PRO A 741 -15.83 -0.06 -12.03
N PRO A 742 -15.99 0.74 -10.96
CA PRO A 742 -17.31 1.13 -10.46
C PRO A 742 -18.17 1.73 -11.58
N GLY A 743 -19.40 1.25 -11.71
CA GLY A 743 -20.31 1.63 -12.79
C GLY A 743 -21.40 0.60 -13.07
N ASN A 744 -22.25 0.95 -14.03
CA ASN A 744 -23.36 0.12 -14.47
C ASN A 744 -22.91 -0.72 -15.67
N TYR A 745 -23.29 -2.00 -15.67
CA TYR A 745 -22.94 -2.94 -16.73
C TYR A 745 -24.16 -3.72 -17.20
N THR A 746 -24.10 -4.18 -18.43
CA THR A 746 -25.18 -4.93 -19.06
C THR A 746 -24.61 -6.09 -19.87
N ALA A 747 -25.04 -7.29 -19.54
CA ALA A 747 -24.76 -8.53 -20.24
C ALA A 747 -25.97 -8.90 -21.11
N ILE A 748 -25.79 -9.02 -22.42
CA ILE A 748 -26.85 -9.39 -23.37
C ILE A 748 -26.60 -10.82 -23.83
N VAL A 749 -27.61 -11.68 -23.66
CA VAL A 749 -27.58 -13.08 -24.10
C VAL A 749 -28.46 -13.25 -25.33
N ARG A 750 -27.91 -13.83 -26.40
CA ARG A 750 -28.62 -14.12 -27.65
C ARG A 750 -28.32 -15.52 -28.16
N GLY A 751 -29.23 -16.11 -28.92
CA GLY A 751 -28.94 -17.31 -29.69
C GLY A 751 -28.19 -17.03 -30.97
N VAL A 752 -27.15 -17.81 -31.28
CA VAL A 752 -26.50 -17.80 -32.60
C VAL A 752 -27.56 -17.97 -33.69
N ASN A 753 -27.45 -17.21 -34.79
CA ASN A 753 -28.39 -17.18 -35.91
C ASN A 753 -29.85 -16.83 -35.52
N ASN A 754 -30.06 -16.04 -34.47
CA ASN A 754 -31.39 -15.67 -33.95
C ASN A 754 -32.23 -16.88 -33.52
N THR A 755 -31.58 -17.91 -32.98
CA THR A 755 -32.29 -19.01 -32.32
C THR A 755 -32.87 -18.56 -30.98
N THR A 756 -33.87 -19.31 -30.50
CA THR A 756 -34.59 -19.03 -29.25
C THR A 756 -34.60 -20.26 -28.36
N GLY A 757 -34.63 -20.08 -27.05
CA GLY A 757 -34.64 -21.19 -26.09
C GLY A 757 -34.42 -20.70 -24.66
N VAL A 758 -34.49 -21.61 -23.70
CA VAL A 758 -34.22 -21.28 -22.28
C VAL A 758 -32.71 -21.16 -22.06
N ALA A 759 -32.28 -20.07 -21.43
CA ALA A 759 -30.89 -19.89 -21.02
C ALA A 759 -30.81 -19.39 -19.57
N LEU A 760 -29.61 -19.43 -18.99
CA LEU A 760 -29.23 -18.65 -17.81
C LEU A 760 -28.27 -17.54 -18.21
N VAL A 761 -28.49 -16.34 -17.68
CA VAL A 761 -27.44 -15.31 -17.57
C VAL A 761 -26.99 -15.26 -16.12
N GLU A 762 -25.68 -15.34 -15.90
CA GLU A 762 -25.12 -15.41 -14.57
C GLU A 762 -23.98 -14.40 -14.41
N VAL A 763 -23.92 -13.77 -13.24
CA VAL A 763 -22.82 -12.88 -12.84
C VAL A 763 -22.36 -13.33 -11.46
N TYR A 764 -21.09 -13.70 -11.36
CA TYR A 764 -20.45 -14.09 -10.10
C TYR A 764 -19.37 -13.08 -9.72
N ASP A 765 -19.36 -12.72 -8.45
CA ASP A 765 -18.22 -12.09 -7.80
C ASP A 765 -17.05 -13.08 -7.73
N LEU A 766 -15.88 -12.69 -8.23
CA LEU A 766 -14.64 -13.43 -8.06
C LEU A 766 -13.78 -12.71 -7.02
N HIS A 767 -13.71 -13.29 -5.83
CA HIS A 767 -13.00 -12.75 -4.65
C HIS A 767 -11.53 -12.43 -4.89
#